data_AF-A0A9W6WXG1-F1
#
_entry.id   AF-A0A9W6WXG1-F1
#
_cell.length_a   1.000
_cell.length_b   1.000
_cell.length_c   1.000
_cell.angle_alpha   90.00
_cell.angle_beta   90.00
_cell.angle_gamma   90.00
#
_symmetry.space_group_name_H-M   'P 1'
#
loop_
_entity.id
_entity.type
_entity.pdbx_description
1 polymer ?
#
loop_
_entity_poly.entity_id
_entity_poly.type
_entity_poly.pdbx_seq_one_letter_code
_entity_poly.pdbx_strand_id
1 'polypeptide(L)'
;MSGHVLRYGQKLRLATRSAYAEAGEKELGIGYYEKNGRHGILSCVPPLGPKLQQLFTEDEFLVLHPSDQRAAGDQVQYGEPLVLVNQHGMVWNNKTGGITGYVGPRPRGVPGEMFVCFTKVPAGVGVVKSSKKDKGDKMDKLTSSASTSMLSTSASVSISDSLETEAGPVNFGDANVAITVVESNRHSQMFNKRLSNFKKPTSHIAGGYICCDGKGTELRFTIWPAKPRVEQISMLNKLITPYNYGQKIALPLGLLESTARRANKAANGGNTTKKTGESSGIQQAEIFFQLSNGAEAVLPGSLLQQKMLAHAKPAAANEEEPESVFVLPLRNGPGVLVVRLTGVAPKKMIGKLTAKNGKQPAMPQIKPGMAIFYRVSDLLRLVPVPIFALFYAVLTHHLWGALNSMEDGLRRELVVLILVILPAFYVAVKVDHPFSALFQPPVFEPEVDDTDYGSPTASGTLKLIVTEYRFVPGAQSTNNANGSVSRPGAPQAPKPASGSAPSHSVTALEATGSVPMRFILAEKGDEAKALERYNETTEWRREEGVDRLLEEPSPHFKIIKENYPHYYHKRGKNGEPVYYEKPGKINLKALKNAGLTLDDLMHNYLMITEFLWQVIEQDDNRKGISVLDVDGIGISDFAGEAVEYVRKAASVSGKHYPERCAYIFVINVPSWFSMIWNTVKGMVDDVTREKVIIVRGKKKIFEALSERIPVENIPVEYGGTSDGKSPEEDLLFNLMAYVNNDEDAPTTNPIEEILKKKPIKH
;
A
#
# COMPACT_ATOMS: atom_id res chain seq x y z
N MET A 1 -7.51 33.04 18.52
CA MET A 1 -7.75 32.60 19.92
C MET A 1 -9.03 31.74 20.03
N SER A 2 -9.17 30.61 19.33
CA SER A 2 -10.42 29.80 19.43
C SER A 2 -10.25 28.28 19.22
N GLY A 3 -9.02 27.77 19.10
CA GLY A 3 -8.76 26.42 18.58
C GLY A 3 -8.88 25.24 19.56
N HIS A 4 -9.34 25.45 20.80
CA HIS A 4 -9.33 24.38 21.83
C HIS A 4 -10.70 24.04 22.43
N VAL A 5 -11.73 24.89 22.30
CA VAL A 5 -13.05 24.59 22.88
C VAL A 5 -13.81 23.62 21.99
N LEU A 6 -14.31 22.53 22.56
CA LEU A 6 -15.20 21.57 21.89
C LEU A 6 -16.58 22.21 21.67
N ARG A 7 -17.10 22.09 20.45
CA ARG A 7 -18.40 22.61 20.05
C ARG A 7 -19.31 21.51 19.49
N TYR A 8 -20.62 21.67 19.66
CA TYR A 8 -21.61 20.79 19.04
C TYR A 8 -21.43 20.81 17.51
N GLY A 9 -21.54 19.64 16.87
CA GLY A 9 -21.24 19.45 15.45
C GLY A 9 -19.76 19.17 15.15
N GLN A 10 -18.86 19.22 16.12
CA GLN A 10 -17.47 18.77 15.95
C GLN A 10 -17.29 17.29 16.29
N LYS A 11 -16.26 16.69 15.70
CA LYS A 11 -15.83 15.33 16.00
C LYS A 11 -14.73 15.33 17.06
N LEU A 12 -14.77 14.34 17.95
CA LEU A 12 -13.74 14.07 18.93
C LEU A 12 -13.32 12.60 18.92
N ARG A 13 -12.19 12.31 19.54
CA ARG A 13 -11.75 10.96 19.90
C ARG A 13 -11.67 10.91 21.42
N LEU A 14 -12.04 9.78 21.99
CA LEU A 14 -11.94 9.55 23.43
C LEU A 14 -10.77 8.62 23.68
N ALA A 15 -9.77 9.09 24.43
CA ALA A 15 -8.63 8.28 24.81
C ALA A 15 -8.68 7.94 26.30
N THR A 16 -8.23 6.75 26.65
CA THR A 16 -8.14 6.35 28.06
C THR A 16 -7.10 5.25 28.22
N ARG A 17 -6.70 4.96 29.46
CA ARG A 17 -5.86 3.82 29.81
C ARG A 17 -6.73 2.70 30.37
N SER A 18 -6.53 1.49 29.88
CA SER A 18 -7.18 0.31 30.47
C SER A 18 -6.71 0.10 31.92
N ALA A 19 -7.65 -0.24 32.79
CA ALA A 19 -7.33 -0.70 34.15
C ALA A 19 -6.60 -2.05 34.22
N TYR A 20 -6.46 -2.74 33.08
CA TYR A 20 -5.80 -4.03 32.93
C TYR A 20 -4.53 -3.95 32.07
N ALA A 21 -4.14 -2.75 31.62
CA ALA A 21 -2.88 -2.49 30.94
C ALA A 21 -1.70 -2.51 31.94
N GLU A 22 -0.50 -2.81 31.42
CA GLU A 22 0.72 -2.78 32.24
C GLU A 22 1.09 -1.35 32.66
N ALA A 23 1.84 -1.25 33.76
CA ALA A 23 2.29 0.05 34.29
C ALA A 23 3.24 0.73 33.29
N GLY A 24 2.82 1.86 32.73
CA GLY A 24 3.60 2.64 31.76
C GLY A 24 3.00 2.72 30.36
N GLU A 25 1.94 1.95 30.06
CA GLU A 25 1.26 2.04 28.76
C GLU A 25 0.59 3.41 28.53
N LYS A 26 0.61 3.89 27.29
CA LYS A 26 0.04 5.19 26.89
C LYS A 26 -1.48 5.13 26.85
N GLU A 27 -2.13 6.28 26.94
CA GLU A 27 -3.55 6.38 26.63
C GLU A 27 -3.78 6.05 25.15
N LEU A 28 -4.81 5.25 24.89
CA LEU A 28 -5.19 4.82 23.55
C LEU A 28 -6.64 5.22 23.31
N GLY A 29 -6.96 5.49 22.04
CA GLY A 29 -8.33 5.76 21.64
C GLY A 29 -9.23 4.54 21.85
N ILE A 30 -10.45 4.78 22.31
CA ILE A 30 -11.46 3.73 22.42
C ILE A 30 -12.15 3.49 21.08
N GLY A 31 -12.79 2.34 20.98
CA GLY A 31 -13.53 1.98 19.79
C GLY A 31 -14.30 0.70 20.01
N TYR A 32 -14.53 -0.04 18.94
CA TYR A 32 -15.18 -1.35 18.99
C TYR A 32 -14.35 -2.36 18.23
N TYR A 33 -14.64 -3.65 18.45
CA TYR A 33 -14.10 -4.71 17.61
C TYR A 33 -15.23 -5.58 17.09
N GLU A 34 -15.12 -5.97 15.83
CA GLU A 34 -16.14 -6.80 15.18
C GLU A 34 -15.83 -8.27 15.41
N LYS A 35 -16.72 -8.96 16.13
CA LYS A 35 -16.72 -10.41 16.24
C LYS A 35 -18.13 -10.92 16.02
N ASN A 36 -18.27 -11.85 15.07
CA ASN A 36 -19.52 -12.57 14.84
C ASN A 36 -19.89 -13.37 16.08
N GLY A 37 -20.85 -12.87 16.85
CA GLY A 37 -21.26 -13.44 18.12
C GLY A 37 -22.68 -13.04 18.49
N ARG A 38 -23.29 -13.83 19.38
CA ARG A 38 -24.71 -13.69 19.78
C ARG A 38 -25.07 -12.31 20.38
N HIS A 39 -24.10 -11.55 20.87
CA HIS A 39 -24.30 -10.29 21.59
C HIS A 39 -24.08 -9.02 20.74
N GLY A 40 -23.69 -9.17 19.47
CA GLY A 40 -23.37 -8.06 18.57
C GLY A 40 -22.09 -7.30 18.96
N ILE A 41 -21.85 -6.18 18.30
CA ILE A 41 -20.65 -5.35 18.46
C ILE A 41 -20.69 -4.57 19.79
N LEU A 42 -19.58 -4.59 20.54
CA LEU A 42 -19.38 -3.93 21.82
C LEU A 42 -18.19 -2.96 21.76
N SER A 43 -18.28 -1.87 22.51
CA SER A 43 -17.18 -0.91 22.68
C SER A 43 -16.19 -1.41 23.74
N CYS A 44 -14.90 -1.22 23.46
CA CYS A 44 -13.80 -1.73 24.24
C CYS A 44 -12.68 -0.71 24.44
N VAL A 45 -11.87 -0.95 25.46
CA VAL A 45 -10.68 -0.17 25.78
C VAL A 45 -9.45 -1.00 25.44
N PRO A 46 -8.57 -0.54 24.51
CA PRO A 46 -7.33 -1.22 24.19
C PRO A 46 -6.38 -1.36 25.39
N PRO A 47 -5.40 -2.29 25.34
CA PRO A 47 -5.01 -3.13 24.19
C PRO A 47 -5.96 -4.33 23.96
N LEU A 48 -6.12 -4.78 22.71
CA LEU A 48 -6.94 -5.98 22.44
C LEU A 48 -6.13 -7.28 22.49
N GLY A 49 -4.80 -7.19 22.37
CA GLY A 49 -3.89 -8.32 22.23
C GLY A 49 -3.58 -8.64 20.76
N PRO A 50 -2.46 -9.33 20.49
CA PRO A 50 -1.87 -9.42 19.14
C PRO A 50 -2.80 -10.02 18.09
N LYS A 51 -3.63 -11.01 18.45
CA LYS A 51 -4.55 -11.68 17.52
C LYS A 51 -5.78 -10.84 17.14
N LEU A 52 -6.21 -9.95 18.03
CA LEU A 52 -7.47 -9.20 17.89
C LEU A 52 -7.27 -7.74 17.51
N GLN A 53 -6.03 -7.23 17.59
CA GLN A 53 -5.71 -5.84 17.29
C GLN A 53 -6.10 -5.43 15.86
N GLN A 54 -6.01 -6.35 14.89
CA GLN A 54 -6.39 -6.11 13.49
C GLN A 54 -7.91 -5.96 13.27
N LEU A 55 -8.73 -6.41 14.22
CA LEU A 55 -10.20 -6.30 14.17
C LEU A 55 -10.71 -5.07 14.93
N PHE A 56 -9.82 -4.25 15.48
CA PHE A 56 -10.16 -3.06 16.23
C PHE A 56 -10.39 -1.88 15.30
N THR A 57 -11.52 -1.20 15.48
CA THR A 57 -11.83 0.06 14.84
C THR A 57 -11.95 1.13 15.92
N GLU A 58 -11.04 2.11 15.89
CA GLU A 58 -11.12 3.27 16.77
C GLU A 58 -12.30 4.17 16.36
N ASP A 59 -13.08 4.67 17.32
CA ASP A 59 -14.23 5.52 17.05
C ASP A 59 -13.83 7.02 17.05
N GLU A 60 -14.32 7.75 16.04
CA GLU A 60 -14.46 9.20 16.03
C GLU A 60 -15.93 9.56 16.26
N PHE A 61 -16.20 10.34 17.30
CA PHE A 61 -17.56 10.70 17.69
C PHE A 61 -17.90 12.14 17.32
N LEU A 62 -18.90 12.32 16.46
CA LEU A 62 -19.61 13.57 16.28
C LEU A 62 -20.43 13.88 17.55
N VAL A 63 -20.20 15.05 18.13
CA VAL A 63 -20.89 15.49 19.34
C VAL A 63 -22.14 16.26 18.98
N LEU A 64 -23.30 15.73 19.35
CA LEU A 64 -24.60 16.37 19.12
C LEU A 64 -25.29 16.67 20.46
N HIS A 65 -26.15 17.68 20.46
CA HIS A 65 -27.05 17.90 21.58
C HIS A 65 -28.24 16.91 21.49
N PRO A 66 -28.78 16.40 22.61
CA PRO A 66 -29.89 15.44 22.60
C PRO A 66 -31.19 15.99 22.01
N SER A 67 -31.36 17.31 22.05
CA SER A 67 -32.51 18.04 21.47
C SER A 67 -32.03 19.12 20.50
N ASP A 68 -32.91 19.59 19.63
CA ASP A 68 -32.59 20.66 18.65
C ASP A 68 -32.46 22.07 19.28
N GLN A 69 -32.32 22.15 20.60
CA GLN A 69 -32.26 23.42 21.34
C GLN A 69 -30.91 24.15 21.25
N ARG A 70 -29.84 23.44 20.88
CA ARG A 70 -28.49 23.99 20.68
C ARG A 70 -28.09 23.85 19.22
N ALA A 71 -27.54 24.91 18.64
CA ALA A 71 -27.12 24.89 17.24
C ALA A 71 -25.71 24.31 17.07
N ALA A 72 -25.40 23.80 15.88
CA ALA A 72 -24.03 23.44 15.52
C ALA A 72 -23.12 24.67 15.69
N GLY A 73 -22.01 24.50 16.42
CA GLY A 73 -21.07 25.56 16.76
C GLY A 73 -21.19 26.09 18.20
N ASP A 74 -22.26 25.78 18.94
CA ASP A 74 -22.36 26.12 20.36
C ASP A 74 -21.31 25.37 21.20
N GLN A 75 -20.81 25.99 22.28
CA GLN A 75 -19.80 25.39 23.15
C GLN A 75 -20.41 24.25 23.98
N VAL A 76 -19.71 23.12 24.05
CA VAL A 76 -20.05 22.02 24.95
C VAL A 76 -19.58 22.38 26.36
N GLN A 77 -20.47 22.33 27.35
CA GLN A 77 -20.14 22.60 28.75
C GLN A 77 -20.05 21.30 29.56
N TYR A 78 -19.20 21.28 30.59
CA TYR A 78 -19.21 20.19 31.57
C TYR A 78 -20.59 20.08 32.23
N GLY A 79 -21.09 18.85 32.38
CA GLY A 79 -22.40 18.54 32.94
C GLY A 79 -23.57 18.57 31.96
N GLU A 80 -23.42 19.14 30.76
CA GLU A 80 -24.48 19.14 29.76
C GLU A 80 -24.64 17.75 29.11
N PRO A 81 -25.89 17.31 28.84
CA PRO A 81 -26.14 16.05 28.16
C PRO A 81 -25.81 16.20 26.66
N LEU A 82 -25.22 15.15 26.10
CA LEU A 82 -24.81 15.05 24.71
C LEU A 82 -25.02 13.64 24.17
N VAL A 83 -25.06 13.54 22.85
CA VAL A 83 -25.10 12.30 22.09
C VAL A 83 -23.81 12.17 21.30
N LEU A 84 -23.14 11.03 21.44
CA LEU A 84 -21.95 10.69 20.67
C LEU A 84 -22.36 9.79 19.51
N VAL A 85 -22.20 10.31 18.29
CA VAL A 85 -22.49 9.58 17.05
C VAL A 85 -21.17 9.21 16.38
N ASN A 86 -20.87 7.93 16.22
CA ASN A 86 -19.61 7.50 15.62
C ASN A 86 -19.57 7.74 14.10
N GLN A 87 -18.42 7.44 13.46
CA GLN A 87 -18.24 7.64 12.01
C GLN A 87 -19.24 6.88 11.11
N HIS A 88 -19.93 5.88 11.63
CA HIS A 88 -20.94 5.08 10.92
C HIS A 88 -22.38 5.54 11.20
N GLY A 89 -22.57 6.68 11.86
CA GLY A 89 -23.89 7.20 12.20
C GLY A 89 -24.58 6.46 13.36
N MET A 90 -23.84 5.65 14.11
CA MET A 90 -24.35 4.87 15.25
C MET A 90 -24.09 5.60 16.58
N VAL A 91 -24.97 5.41 17.55
CA VAL A 91 -24.87 5.96 18.91
C VAL A 91 -24.51 4.88 19.92
N TRP A 92 -23.93 5.30 21.03
CA TRP A 92 -23.75 4.41 22.17
C TRP A 92 -25.09 3.92 22.71
N ASN A 93 -25.13 2.61 22.95
CA ASN A 93 -26.31 1.92 23.40
C ASN A 93 -25.94 0.84 24.43
N ASN A 94 -26.72 0.74 25.51
CA ASN A 94 -26.46 -0.22 26.61
C ASN A 94 -27.29 -1.52 26.54
N LYS A 95 -28.02 -1.72 25.45
CA LYS A 95 -28.85 -2.89 25.14
C LYS A 95 -28.24 -3.63 23.94
N THR A 96 -27.20 -4.41 24.20
CA THR A 96 -26.39 -5.06 23.18
C THR A 96 -26.67 -6.57 23.12
N GLY A 97 -27.45 -7.02 22.13
CA GLY A 97 -27.63 -8.46 21.82
C GLY A 97 -27.94 -9.38 23.01
N GLY A 98 -28.84 -8.94 23.90
CA GLY A 98 -29.28 -9.73 25.06
C GLY A 98 -28.43 -9.58 26.33
N ILE A 99 -27.34 -8.80 26.31
CA ILE A 99 -26.64 -8.36 27.53
C ILE A 99 -26.94 -6.88 27.81
N THR A 100 -27.15 -6.56 29.07
CA THR A 100 -27.45 -5.19 29.53
C THR A 100 -26.30 -4.63 30.35
N GLY A 101 -26.01 -3.34 30.18
CA GLY A 101 -24.95 -2.65 30.92
C GLY A 101 -23.60 -2.60 30.21
N TYR A 102 -23.46 -3.28 29.07
CA TYR A 102 -22.32 -3.14 28.16
C TYR A 102 -22.66 -2.12 27.08
N VAL A 103 -21.72 -1.24 26.76
CA VAL A 103 -21.87 -0.21 25.74
C VAL A 103 -21.46 -0.76 24.38
N GLY A 104 -22.23 -0.43 23.34
CA GLY A 104 -21.85 -0.72 21.95
C GLY A 104 -22.59 0.18 20.96
N PRO A 105 -22.10 0.28 19.71
CA PRO A 105 -22.69 1.14 18.69
C PRO A 105 -23.99 0.56 18.14
N ARG A 106 -25.08 1.34 18.06
CA ARG A 106 -26.37 0.97 17.47
C ARG A 106 -27.03 2.14 16.73
N PRO A 107 -28.03 1.89 15.85
CA PRO A 107 -28.81 2.95 15.23
C PRO A 107 -29.50 3.85 16.27
N ARG A 108 -29.77 5.10 15.89
CA ARG A 108 -30.49 6.07 16.74
C ARG A 108 -31.94 5.68 16.95
N GLY A 109 -32.54 6.17 18.05
CA GLY A 109 -33.97 6.00 18.34
C GLY A 109 -34.36 4.60 18.82
N VAL A 110 -33.40 3.69 19.02
CA VAL A 110 -33.68 2.33 19.51
C VAL A 110 -33.58 2.27 21.04
N PRO A 111 -34.36 1.41 21.73
CA PRO A 111 -34.29 1.29 23.18
C PRO A 111 -32.87 1.00 23.67
N GLY A 112 -32.41 1.73 24.68
CA GLY A 112 -31.04 1.66 25.19
C GLY A 112 -30.09 2.73 24.65
N GLU A 113 -30.53 3.64 23.75
CA GLU A 113 -29.75 4.82 23.31
C GLU A 113 -29.32 5.64 24.52
N MET A 114 -28.02 5.95 24.60
CA MET A 114 -27.42 6.58 25.76
C MET A 114 -27.19 8.07 25.53
N PHE A 115 -27.69 8.88 26.45
CA PHE A 115 -27.36 10.29 26.61
C PHE A 115 -26.35 10.41 27.73
N VAL A 116 -25.21 11.04 27.45
CA VAL A 116 -24.09 11.11 28.39
C VAL A 116 -23.72 12.56 28.67
N CYS A 117 -22.98 12.83 29.74
CA CYS A 117 -22.36 14.12 29.97
C CYS A 117 -20.88 13.95 30.33
N PHE A 118 -20.09 14.98 30.05
CA PHE A 118 -18.70 15.06 30.48
C PHE A 118 -18.63 15.70 31.87
N THR A 119 -17.81 15.15 32.75
CA THR A 119 -17.57 15.66 34.10
C THR A 119 -16.06 15.72 34.34
N LYS A 120 -15.52 16.92 34.58
CA LYS A 120 -14.10 17.05 34.92
C LYS A 120 -13.88 16.60 36.36
N VAL A 121 -12.89 15.74 36.58
CA VAL A 121 -12.53 15.26 37.91
C VAL A 121 -11.22 15.90 38.35
N PRO A 122 -11.16 16.54 39.54
CA PRO A 122 -9.95 17.17 40.04
C PRO A 122 -8.76 16.19 40.13
N ALA A 123 -7.56 16.70 39.86
CA ALA A 123 -6.33 15.93 39.97
C ALA A 123 -6.09 15.51 41.43
N GLY A 124 -5.86 14.22 41.67
CA GLY A 124 -5.67 13.65 43.02
C GLY A 124 -6.82 12.77 43.52
N VAL A 125 -7.99 12.80 42.86
CA VAL A 125 -9.09 11.87 43.15
C VAL A 125 -8.77 10.51 42.52
N GLY A 126 -8.54 9.49 43.37
CA GLY A 126 -8.23 8.13 42.93
C GLY A 126 -9.34 7.50 42.09
N VAL A 127 -8.96 6.55 41.21
CA VAL A 127 -9.93 5.80 40.42
C VAL A 127 -10.63 4.77 41.30
N VAL A 128 -11.95 4.86 41.40
CA VAL A 128 -12.76 3.96 42.21
C VAL A 128 -12.85 2.58 41.54
N LYS A 129 -12.50 1.52 42.28
CA LYS A 129 -12.72 0.12 41.88
C LYS A 129 -13.95 -0.41 42.61
N SER A 130 -14.91 -0.97 41.89
CA SER A 130 -16.06 -1.61 42.53
C SER A 130 -15.59 -2.87 43.29
N SER A 131 -15.67 -2.88 44.62
CA SER A 131 -15.40 -4.07 45.43
C SER A 131 -16.59 -5.03 45.37
N LYS A 132 -16.30 -6.33 45.30
CA LYS A 132 -17.29 -7.40 45.09
C LYS A 132 -17.88 -7.87 46.41
N LYS A 133 -18.88 -7.17 46.97
CA LYS A 133 -19.86 -7.72 47.93
C LYS A 133 -20.90 -6.67 48.31
N ASP A 134 -22.15 -6.89 47.90
CA ASP A 134 -23.31 -6.69 48.76
C ASP A 134 -24.29 -7.82 48.42
N LYS A 135 -24.12 -8.93 49.16
CA LYS A 135 -25.13 -9.98 49.24
C LYS A 135 -26.17 -9.48 50.24
N GLY A 136 -27.41 -9.40 49.80
CA GLY A 136 -28.52 -8.91 50.62
C GLY A 136 -28.71 -9.72 51.90
N ASP A 137 -29.11 -9.00 52.94
CA ASP A 137 -29.74 -9.58 54.11
C ASP A 137 -31.24 -9.32 54.09
N LYS A 138 -31.96 -10.33 54.57
CA LYS A 138 -33.41 -10.49 54.56
C LYS A 138 -33.82 -10.77 56.01
N MET A 139 -34.53 -9.85 56.66
CA MET A 139 -35.43 -10.04 57.82
C MET A 139 -35.90 -8.64 58.29
N ASP A 140 -37.09 -8.35 58.81
CA ASP A 140 -38.36 -9.05 59.02
C ASP A 140 -39.45 -8.00 59.34
N LYS A 141 -40.66 -8.19 58.78
CA LYS A 141 -42.04 -8.08 59.35
C LYS A 141 -42.52 -6.95 60.32
N LEU A 142 -43.77 -6.49 60.01
CA LEU A 142 -44.86 -5.89 60.85
C LEU A 142 -44.69 -4.40 61.27
N THR A 143 -45.66 -3.47 61.26
CA THR A 143 -47.15 -3.41 61.28
C THR A 143 -47.66 -2.01 60.85
N SER A 144 -48.90 -1.93 60.31
CA SER A 144 -49.96 -0.85 60.40
C SER A 144 -49.57 0.65 60.45
N SER A 145 -50.24 1.63 59.83
CA SER A 145 -51.66 1.86 59.49
C SER A 145 -51.78 3.16 58.65
N ALA A 146 -52.94 3.34 58.00
CA ALA A 146 -53.33 4.39 57.07
C ALA A 146 -53.16 5.86 57.52
N SER A 147 -53.00 6.77 56.55
CA SER A 147 -53.69 8.07 56.46
C SER A 147 -53.43 8.78 55.12
N THR A 148 -54.51 9.34 54.58
CA THR A 148 -54.68 10.04 53.30
C THR A 148 -54.26 11.52 53.39
N SER A 149 -53.53 12.08 52.40
CA SER A 149 -53.79 13.42 51.81
C SER A 149 -52.67 13.92 50.88
N MET A 150 -53.04 14.18 49.62
CA MET A 150 -52.75 15.34 48.75
C MET A 150 -51.37 16.05 48.77
N LEU A 151 -50.72 16.02 47.60
CA LEU A 151 -50.00 17.10 46.89
C LEU A 151 -49.12 18.09 47.67
N SER A 152 -47.79 18.00 47.46
CA SER A 152 -46.97 19.18 47.08
C SER A 152 -45.59 18.77 46.57
N THR A 153 -45.15 19.51 45.56
CA THR A 153 -43.79 19.70 45.01
C THR A 153 -42.62 19.60 46.00
N SER A 154 -41.49 19.14 45.45
CA SER A 154 -40.08 19.32 45.86
C SER A 154 -39.34 18.05 46.31
N ALA A 155 -38.40 17.63 45.44
CA ALA A 155 -37.09 17.01 45.69
C ALA A 155 -36.91 15.96 46.81
N SER A 156 -36.41 14.77 46.42
CA SER A 156 -35.23 14.17 47.07
C SER A 156 -34.78 12.89 46.34
N VAL A 157 -33.63 12.93 45.67
CA VAL A 157 -32.75 11.75 45.60
C VAL A 157 -31.39 12.20 46.09
N SER A 158 -31.15 11.96 47.38
CA SER A 158 -29.88 12.11 48.05
C SER A 158 -29.06 10.83 47.85
N ILE A 159 -28.00 10.92 47.05
CA ILE A 159 -26.76 10.18 47.32
C ILE A 159 -25.62 11.16 47.11
N SER A 160 -24.93 11.42 48.22
CA SER A 160 -23.70 12.19 48.35
C SER A 160 -22.64 11.76 47.35
N ASP A 161 -22.29 12.66 46.43
CA ASP A 161 -20.93 12.79 45.91
C ASP A 161 -20.72 14.26 45.52
N SER A 162 -20.70 15.11 46.55
CA SER A 162 -20.23 16.49 46.46
C SER A 162 -18.72 16.47 46.23
N LEU A 163 -18.32 16.28 44.97
CA LEU A 163 -16.98 16.55 44.48
C LEU A 163 -17.14 17.54 43.32
N GLU A 164 -16.60 18.73 43.55
CA GLU A 164 -16.68 19.94 42.74
C GLU A 164 -16.59 19.64 41.24
N THR A 165 -17.72 19.82 40.55
CA THR A 165 -17.73 19.82 39.09
C THR A 165 -17.19 21.18 38.66
N GLU A 166 -16.02 21.24 38.05
CA GLU A 166 -15.57 22.48 37.41
C GLU A 166 -16.61 22.87 36.35
N ALA A 167 -17.30 23.98 36.57
CA ALA A 167 -18.20 24.58 35.59
C ALA A 167 -17.36 25.28 34.52
N GLY A 168 -17.58 24.95 33.25
CA GLY A 168 -16.87 25.58 32.15
C GLY A 168 -16.94 24.78 30.83
N PRO A 169 -16.39 25.35 29.75
CA PRO A 169 -16.36 24.70 28.45
C PRO A 169 -15.42 23.50 28.45
N VAL A 170 -15.83 22.45 27.76
CA VAL A 170 -14.98 21.27 27.50
C VAL A 170 -13.95 21.63 26.43
N ASN A 171 -12.68 21.32 26.67
CA ASN A 171 -11.60 21.61 25.73
C ASN A 171 -10.94 20.33 25.21
N PHE A 172 -10.47 20.37 23.97
CA PHE A 172 -9.55 19.38 23.44
C PHE A 172 -8.24 19.41 24.24
N GLY A 173 -7.88 18.27 24.81
CA GLY A 173 -6.75 18.08 25.72
C GLY A 173 -7.14 17.96 27.18
N ASP A 174 -8.40 18.22 27.54
CA ASP A 174 -8.86 17.99 28.90
C ASP A 174 -8.71 16.50 29.25
N ALA A 175 -7.94 16.23 30.29
CA ALA A 175 -7.69 14.91 30.86
C ALA A 175 -8.49 14.74 32.17
N ASN A 176 -8.53 13.52 32.70
CA ASN A 176 -9.31 13.15 33.89
C ASN A 176 -10.82 13.44 33.75
N VAL A 177 -11.36 13.30 32.55
CA VAL A 177 -12.80 13.48 32.28
C VAL A 177 -13.53 12.16 32.56
N ALA A 178 -14.51 12.17 33.47
CA ALA A 178 -15.48 11.11 33.60
C ALA A 178 -16.61 11.30 32.58
N ILE A 179 -17.16 10.19 32.08
CA ILE A 179 -18.38 10.20 31.27
C ILE A 179 -19.48 9.53 32.09
N THR A 180 -20.56 10.27 32.34
CA THR A 180 -21.72 9.78 33.11
C THR A 180 -22.90 9.59 32.19
N VAL A 181 -23.59 8.45 32.31
CA VAL A 181 -24.85 8.21 31.59
C VAL A 181 -25.97 8.97 32.31
N VAL A 182 -26.53 9.97 31.64
CA VAL A 182 -27.62 10.81 32.16
C VAL A 182 -28.95 10.07 32.01
N GLU A 183 -29.21 9.54 30.82
CA GLU A 183 -30.42 8.80 30.47
C GLU A 183 -30.05 7.70 29.46
N SER A 184 -30.74 6.55 29.50
CA SER A 184 -30.49 5.45 28.56
C SER A 184 -31.74 4.98 27.81
N ASN A 185 -32.81 5.77 27.82
CA ASN A 185 -34.10 5.43 27.19
C ASN A 185 -34.58 4.04 27.66
N ARG A 186 -34.55 3.84 28.99
CA ARG A 186 -34.95 2.60 29.66
C ARG A 186 -35.80 2.90 30.89
N HIS A 187 -36.64 1.93 31.23
CA HIS A 187 -37.44 1.95 32.45
C HIS A 187 -36.59 1.88 33.74
N SER A 188 -35.37 1.32 33.67
CA SER A 188 -34.50 1.14 34.83
C SER A 188 -33.30 2.09 34.76
N GLN A 189 -33.17 2.93 35.78
CA GLN A 189 -32.06 3.86 35.98
C GLN A 189 -30.79 3.19 36.54
N MET A 190 -30.80 1.87 36.77
CA MET A 190 -29.63 1.14 37.32
C MET A 190 -28.37 1.24 36.44
N PHE A 191 -28.54 1.64 35.17
CA PHE A 191 -27.48 1.79 34.17
C PHE A 191 -27.08 3.25 33.91
N ASN A 192 -27.63 4.19 34.69
CA ASN A 192 -27.28 5.62 34.64
C ASN A 192 -26.10 5.87 35.60
N LYS A 193 -24.95 5.26 35.28
CA LYS A 193 -23.71 5.31 36.08
C LYS A 193 -22.58 5.90 35.25
N ARG A 194 -21.46 6.22 35.92
CA ARG A 194 -20.19 6.53 35.24
C ARG A 194 -19.71 5.33 34.44
N LEU A 195 -19.10 5.60 33.28
CA LEU A 195 -18.52 4.56 32.46
C LEU A 195 -17.33 3.90 33.17
N SER A 196 -17.26 2.58 33.07
CA SER A 196 -16.25 1.77 33.72
C SER A 196 -15.64 0.75 32.77
N ASN A 197 -14.40 0.37 33.04
CA ASN A 197 -13.65 -0.64 32.34
C ASN A 197 -13.78 -1.98 33.06
N PHE A 198 -14.34 -2.97 32.39
CA PHE A 198 -14.55 -4.30 32.95
C PHE A 198 -14.10 -5.40 32.00
N LYS A 199 -13.27 -6.31 32.50
CA LYS A 199 -12.80 -7.50 31.78
C LYS A 199 -13.37 -8.76 32.42
N LYS A 200 -14.13 -9.52 31.64
CA LYS A 200 -14.56 -10.87 32.05
C LYS A 200 -13.35 -11.81 32.11
N PRO A 201 -13.31 -12.80 33.02
CA PRO A 201 -12.26 -13.81 33.03
C PRO A 201 -12.14 -14.59 31.71
N THR A 202 -13.26 -14.79 31.02
CA THR A 202 -13.33 -15.49 29.72
C THR A 202 -13.06 -14.57 28.53
N SER A 203 -12.70 -13.30 28.77
CA SER A 203 -12.50 -12.32 27.71
C SER A 203 -11.16 -12.51 27.02
N HIS A 204 -11.18 -12.58 25.69
CA HIS A 204 -9.96 -12.64 24.88
C HIS A 204 -9.30 -11.27 24.66
N ILE A 205 -10.00 -10.16 24.90
CA ILE A 205 -9.41 -8.82 24.83
C ILE A 205 -8.63 -8.50 26.10
N ALA A 206 -7.42 -7.95 25.95
CA ALA A 206 -6.54 -7.66 27.08
C ALA A 206 -7.03 -6.50 27.95
N GLY A 207 -7.54 -5.43 27.34
CA GLY A 207 -7.90 -4.17 27.99
C GLY A 207 -9.33 -4.06 28.49
N GLY A 208 -10.28 -4.87 28.02
CA GLY A 208 -11.65 -4.95 28.57
C GLY A 208 -12.71 -4.11 27.85
N TYR A 209 -13.94 -4.19 28.34
CA TYR A 209 -15.13 -3.57 27.73
C TYR A 209 -15.60 -2.35 28.51
N ILE A 210 -16.25 -1.43 27.79
CA ILE A 210 -16.91 -0.28 28.39
C ILE A 210 -18.28 -0.71 28.92
N CYS A 211 -18.50 -0.46 30.21
CA CYS A 211 -19.75 -0.76 30.91
C CYS A 211 -20.34 0.51 31.54
N CYS A 212 -21.65 0.48 31.79
CA CYS A 212 -22.39 1.56 32.44
C CYS A 212 -23.24 1.07 33.62
N ASP A 213 -22.98 -0.13 34.13
CA ASP A 213 -23.67 -0.73 35.28
C ASP A 213 -22.91 -0.57 36.60
N GLY A 214 -21.81 0.20 36.58
CA GLY A 214 -20.93 0.42 37.74
C GLY A 214 -19.95 -0.72 38.03
N LYS A 215 -19.92 -1.79 37.22
CA LYS A 215 -18.95 -2.88 37.41
C LYS A 215 -17.57 -2.49 36.89
N GLY A 216 -16.53 -2.87 37.63
CA GLY A 216 -15.14 -2.72 37.20
C GLY A 216 -14.50 -1.44 37.75
N THR A 217 -13.61 -0.85 36.96
CA THR A 217 -12.83 0.32 37.36
C THR A 217 -13.30 1.53 36.59
N GLU A 218 -13.60 2.65 37.25
CA GLU A 218 -14.07 3.87 36.58
C GLU A 218 -13.09 4.34 35.49
N LEU A 219 -13.61 4.75 34.33
CA LEU A 219 -12.79 5.26 33.23
C LEU A 219 -12.54 6.76 33.34
N ARG A 220 -11.29 7.14 33.09
CA ARG A 220 -10.83 8.54 33.00
C ARG A 220 -10.40 8.79 31.57
N PHE A 221 -11.10 9.68 30.88
CA PHE A 221 -10.86 9.98 29.49
C PHE A 221 -10.05 11.26 29.33
N THR A 222 -9.33 11.31 28.21
CA THR A 222 -8.78 12.52 27.64
C THR A 222 -9.53 12.83 26.34
N ILE A 223 -9.96 14.07 26.19
CA ILE A 223 -10.72 14.54 25.03
C ILE A 223 -9.73 14.91 23.91
N TRP A 224 -9.65 14.10 22.86
CA TRP A 224 -8.79 14.38 21.70
C TRP A 224 -9.59 14.93 20.53
N PRO A 225 -8.98 15.77 19.67
CA PRO A 225 -9.61 16.13 18.40
C PRO A 225 -9.65 14.93 17.46
N ALA A 226 -10.56 14.98 16.49
CA ALA A 226 -10.55 14.05 15.35
C ALA A 226 -9.19 14.05 14.65
N LYS A 227 -8.83 12.91 14.07
CA LYS A 227 -7.54 12.78 13.38
C LYS A 227 -7.60 13.62 12.08
N PRO A 228 -6.73 14.62 11.92
CA PRO A 228 -6.73 15.41 10.68
C PRO A 228 -6.30 14.52 9.52
N ARG A 229 -6.87 14.71 8.33
CA ARG A 229 -6.43 14.02 7.11
C ARG A 229 -5.19 14.71 6.56
N VAL A 230 -4.30 13.94 5.92
CA VAL A 230 -3.21 14.54 5.14
C VAL A 230 -3.76 14.85 3.76
N GLU A 231 -4.00 16.14 3.50
CA GLU A 231 -4.59 16.58 2.24
C GLU A 231 -3.55 16.61 1.13
N GLN A 232 -2.34 17.07 1.47
CA GLN A 232 -1.28 17.29 0.51
C GLN A 232 0.10 16.97 1.10
N ILE A 233 0.93 16.26 0.34
CA ILE A 233 2.35 16.09 0.63
C ILE A 233 3.15 16.64 -0.54
N SER A 234 4.01 17.62 -0.29
CA SER A 234 4.84 18.26 -1.31
C SER A 234 6.30 17.88 -1.10
N MET A 235 6.95 17.34 -2.12
CA MET A 235 8.38 16.97 -2.08
C MET A 235 9.06 17.18 -3.43
N LEU A 236 10.05 18.08 -3.51
CA LEU A 236 10.64 18.53 -4.78
C LEU A 236 9.56 18.96 -5.80
N ASN A 237 9.41 18.18 -6.88
CA ASN A 237 8.43 18.39 -7.96
C ASN A 237 7.24 17.42 -7.86
N LYS A 238 7.15 16.63 -6.78
CA LYS A 238 6.07 15.67 -6.55
C LYS A 238 5.06 16.25 -5.56
N LEU A 239 3.79 16.17 -5.95
CA LEU A 239 2.64 16.47 -5.11
C LEU A 239 1.84 15.19 -4.91
N ILE A 240 1.47 14.88 -3.67
CA ILE A 240 0.66 13.70 -3.32
C ILE A 240 -0.62 14.19 -2.65
N THR A 241 -1.77 13.98 -3.29
CA THR A 241 -3.09 14.44 -2.81
C THR A 241 -4.17 13.47 -3.31
N PRO A 242 -5.12 13.01 -2.48
CA PRO A 242 -5.10 12.95 -1.01
C PRO A 242 -4.22 11.80 -0.50
N TYR A 243 -3.85 11.81 0.78
CA TYR A 243 -3.03 10.75 1.39
C TYR A 243 -3.71 10.08 2.60
N ASN A 244 -3.68 8.75 2.63
CA ASN A 244 -4.18 7.96 3.75
C ASN A 244 -3.04 7.52 4.69
N TYR A 245 -3.23 7.66 6.01
CA TYR A 245 -2.27 7.16 7.00
C TYR A 245 -1.91 5.70 6.74
N GLY A 246 -0.63 5.36 6.83
CA GLY A 246 -0.12 4.02 6.53
C GLY A 246 0.26 3.79 5.06
N GLN A 247 -0.18 4.63 4.13
CA GLN A 247 0.18 4.53 2.71
C GLN A 247 1.70 4.78 2.54
N LYS A 248 2.37 3.94 1.75
CA LYS A 248 3.82 4.04 1.57
C LYS A 248 4.15 5.11 0.51
N ILE A 249 5.03 6.03 0.86
CA ILE A 249 5.51 7.11 0.01
C ILE A 249 6.92 6.77 -0.49
N ALA A 250 7.07 6.59 -1.80
CA ALA A 250 8.39 6.40 -2.39
C ALA A 250 9.22 7.70 -2.30
N LEU A 251 10.47 7.59 -1.83
CA LEU A 251 11.38 8.73 -1.79
C LEU A 251 12.05 8.92 -3.17
N PRO A 252 11.90 10.08 -3.83
CA PRO A 252 12.58 10.35 -5.08
C PRO A 252 14.10 10.31 -4.90
N LEU A 253 14.83 9.63 -5.79
CA LEU A 253 16.30 9.63 -5.78
C LEU A 253 16.88 11.04 -5.93
N GLY A 254 16.14 11.98 -6.56
CA GLY A 254 16.53 13.40 -6.65
C GLY A 254 16.51 14.16 -5.31
N LEU A 255 15.74 13.71 -4.31
CA LEU A 255 15.84 14.25 -2.94
C LEU A 255 17.16 13.82 -2.27
N LEU A 256 17.80 12.82 -2.85
CA LEU A 256 18.98 12.13 -2.34
C LEU A 256 20.25 12.55 -3.11
N GLU A 257 20.11 13.17 -4.28
CA GLU A 257 21.20 13.69 -5.10
C GLU A 257 21.10 15.22 -5.22
N SER A 258 21.77 15.94 -4.32
CA SER A 258 21.92 17.40 -4.42
C SER A 258 22.78 17.78 -5.63
N THR A 259 22.21 17.88 -6.83
CA THR A 259 22.97 18.34 -8.01
C THR A 259 23.05 19.85 -8.05
N ALA A 260 24.17 20.39 -7.55
CA ALA A 260 24.69 21.67 -7.98
C ALA A 260 25.20 21.54 -9.43
N ARG A 261 24.32 21.59 -10.43
CA ARG A 261 24.70 21.69 -11.84
C ARG A 261 23.70 22.52 -12.63
N ARG A 262 23.76 23.85 -12.48
CA ARG A 262 23.33 24.83 -13.51
C ARG A 262 23.99 26.19 -13.22
N ALA A 263 25.28 26.28 -13.49
CA ALA A 263 25.98 27.54 -13.72
C ALA A 263 27.39 27.18 -14.23
N ASN A 264 27.53 27.01 -15.54
CA ASN A 264 28.80 27.20 -16.30
C ASN A 264 28.61 26.75 -17.76
N LYS A 265 27.56 27.24 -18.41
CA LYS A 265 27.47 27.23 -19.88
C LYS A 265 26.72 28.47 -20.39
N ALA A 266 27.09 29.63 -19.85
CA ALA A 266 26.70 30.95 -20.36
C ALA A 266 27.57 32.02 -19.70
N ALA A 267 28.83 32.15 -20.15
CA ALA A 267 29.65 33.37 -20.05
C ALA A 267 31.08 33.04 -20.49
N ASN A 268 31.29 32.94 -21.81
CA ASN A 268 32.61 33.21 -22.37
C ASN A 268 32.49 34.56 -23.08
N GLY A 269 32.94 35.62 -22.40
CA GLY A 269 32.90 36.98 -22.92
C GLY A 269 33.03 38.05 -21.84
N GLY A 270 34.26 38.47 -21.54
CA GLY A 270 34.56 39.87 -21.21
C GLY A 270 34.47 40.34 -19.75
N ASN A 271 35.63 40.33 -19.09
CA ASN A 271 36.21 41.33 -18.18
C ASN A 271 35.47 41.93 -16.95
N THR A 272 36.25 41.96 -15.85
CA THR A 272 36.30 42.94 -14.73
C THR A 272 35.14 43.03 -13.73
N THR A 273 35.28 42.46 -12.52
CA THR A 273 35.67 43.15 -11.27
C THR A 273 35.40 42.28 -10.02
N LYS A 274 36.32 42.35 -9.04
CA LYS A 274 36.20 41.76 -7.70
C LYS A 274 34.94 42.30 -6.95
N LYS A 275 34.15 41.41 -6.36
CA LYS A 275 33.44 41.65 -5.09
C LYS A 275 33.19 40.35 -4.31
N THR A 276 33.79 40.34 -3.12
CA THR A 276 33.53 39.61 -1.87
C THR A 276 32.29 38.71 -1.76
N GLY A 277 32.56 37.41 -1.53
CA GLY A 277 31.95 36.55 -0.50
C GLY A 277 30.42 36.51 -0.35
N GLU A 278 29.76 35.62 -1.10
CA GLU A 278 28.46 35.06 -0.74
C GLU A 278 28.57 33.54 -0.58
N SER A 279 28.18 33.04 0.59
CA SER A 279 28.09 31.62 0.91
C SER A 279 26.95 30.97 0.12
N SER A 280 27.29 30.17 -0.88
CA SER A 280 26.37 29.31 -1.63
C SER A 280 25.85 28.17 -0.76
N GLY A 281 24.78 28.44 -0.01
CA GLY A 281 24.06 27.44 0.77
C GLY A 281 23.35 26.41 -0.13
N ILE A 282 23.66 25.14 0.07
CA ILE A 282 22.97 23.99 -0.53
C ILE A 282 21.52 24.00 -0.02
N GLN A 283 20.52 24.27 -0.87
CA GLN A 283 19.12 24.02 -0.52
C GLN A 283 18.90 22.51 -0.41
N GLN A 284 18.81 22.01 0.82
CA GLN A 284 18.32 20.67 1.11
C GLN A 284 16.80 20.67 0.91
N ALA A 285 16.27 19.76 0.10
CA ALA A 285 14.84 19.67 -0.17
C ALA A 285 14.06 19.26 1.08
N GLU A 286 13.05 20.05 1.45
CA GLU A 286 12.11 19.77 2.55
C GLU A 286 10.87 19.02 2.04
N ILE A 287 10.26 18.21 2.90
CA ILE A 287 8.95 17.58 2.61
C ILE A 287 7.91 18.26 3.48
N PHE A 288 6.85 18.78 2.86
CA PHE A 288 5.75 19.47 3.51
C PHE A 288 4.53 18.57 3.56
N PHE A 289 3.83 18.54 4.69
CA PHE A 289 2.57 17.81 4.88
C PHE A 289 1.50 18.81 5.32
N GLN A 290 0.50 19.04 4.47
CA GLN A 290 -0.65 19.87 4.78
C GLN A 290 -1.81 19.00 5.28
N LEU A 291 -2.40 19.41 6.40
CA LEU A 291 -3.46 18.69 7.09
C LEU A 291 -4.81 19.38 6.93
N SER A 292 -5.90 18.62 7.00
CA SER A 292 -7.28 19.11 6.82
C SER A 292 -7.78 20.09 7.87
N ASN A 293 -7.05 20.24 8.97
CA ASN A 293 -7.30 21.27 9.99
C ASN A 293 -6.48 22.56 9.73
N GLY A 294 -5.84 22.68 8.56
CA GLY A 294 -4.99 23.81 8.19
C GLY A 294 -3.58 23.78 8.80
N ALA A 295 -3.26 22.76 9.59
CA ALA A 295 -1.93 22.61 10.17
C ALA A 295 -0.93 22.03 9.16
N GLU A 296 0.35 22.28 9.38
CA GLU A 296 1.41 21.86 8.46
C GLU A 296 2.56 21.19 9.24
N ALA A 297 3.02 20.02 8.79
CA ALA A 297 4.27 19.43 9.26
C ALA A 297 5.36 19.61 8.20
N VAL A 298 6.60 19.84 8.63
CA VAL A 298 7.76 19.91 7.73
C VAL A 298 8.80 18.90 8.18
N LEU A 299 9.21 18.02 7.27
CA LEU A 299 10.36 17.13 7.44
C LEU A 299 11.58 17.76 6.76
N PRO A 300 12.56 18.26 7.53
CA PRO A 300 13.76 18.87 6.97
C PRO A 300 14.61 17.84 6.23
N GLY A 301 15.18 18.23 5.08
CA GLY A 301 16.05 17.35 4.28
C GLY A 301 17.30 16.89 5.04
N SER A 302 17.88 17.74 5.90
CA SER A 302 18.99 17.38 6.80
C SER A 302 18.64 16.23 7.75
N LEU A 303 17.46 16.31 8.37
CA LEU A 303 16.98 15.31 9.32
C LEU A 303 16.68 13.98 8.62
N LEU A 304 16.07 14.04 7.43
CA LEU A 304 15.86 12.87 6.59
C LEU A 304 17.18 12.19 6.24
N GLN A 305 18.18 12.96 5.80
CA GLN A 305 19.51 12.45 5.46
C GLN A 305 20.23 11.83 6.67
N GLN A 306 20.16 12.48 7.84
CA GLN A 306 20.75 11.97 9.08
C GLN A 306 20.13 10.63 9.50
N LYS A 307 18.79 10.53 9.53
CA LYS A 307 18.11 9.28 9.90
C LYS A 307 18.30 8.19 8.86
N MET A 308 18.38 8.52 7.57
CA MET A 308 18.74 7.56 6.53
C MET A 308 20.15 6.98 6.71
N LEU A 309 21.12 7.79 7.14
CA LEU A 309 22.49 7.32 7.43
C LEU A 309 22.53 6.42 8.66
N ALA A 310 21.75 6.74 9.69
CA ALA A 310 21.59 5.88 10.86
C ALA A 310 20.92 4.55 10.50
N HIS A 311 19.86 4.59 9.69
CA HIS A 311 19.12 3.42 9.18
C HIS A 311 19.97 2.49 8.30
N ALA A 312 21.07 3.00 7.76
CA ALA A 312 21.98 2.25 6.89
C ALA A 312 23.16 1.60 7.61
N LYS A 313 23.38 1.88 8.91
CA LYS A 313 24.43 1.24 9.71
C LYS A 313 23.93 -0.11 10.25
N PRO A 314 24.71 -1.20 10.17
CA PRO A 314 24.33 -2.46 10.81
C PRO A 314 24.30 -2.27 12.34
N ALA A 315 23.19 -2.64 12.97
CA ALA A 315 23.05 -2.64 14.43
C ALA A 315 24.10 -3.59 15.04
N ALA A 316 24.85 -3.11 16.03
CA ALA A 316 25.68 -4.00 16.84
C ALA A 316 24.76 -4.89 17.68
N ALA A 317 25.18 -6.12 17.99
CA ALA A 317 24.35 -7.21 18.51
C ALA A 317 23.65 -6.97 19.87
N ASN A 318 23.69 -5.76 20.45
CA ASN A 318 23.03 -5.37 21.70
C ASN A 318 22.50 -3.92 21.70
N GLU A 319 22.31 -3.27 20.54
CA GLU A 319 21.70 -1.94 20.46
C GLU A 319 20.25 -2.02 19.95
N GLU A 320 19.33 -1.29 20.59
CA GLU A 320 17.94 -1.12 20.14
C GLU A 320 17.92 -0.65 18.67
N GLU A 321 16.99 -1.19 17.86
CA GLU A 321 16.85 -0.79 16.45
C GLU A 321 16.85 0.74 16.32
N PRO A 322 17.64 1.33 15.40
CA PRO A 322 17.76 2.78 15.32
C PRO A 322 16.39 3.42 15.04
N GLU A 323 16.05 4.46 15.81
CA GLU A 323 14.78 5.18 15.70
C GLU A 323 14.52 5.69 14.28
N SER A 324 13.82 4.88 13.49
CA SER A 324 13.46 5.16 12.10
C SER A 324 12.21 6.04 12.00
N VAL A 325 11.91 6.79 13.05
CA VAL A 325 10.68 7.54 13.25
C VAL A 325 10.99 9.03 13.36
N PHE A 326 10.34 9.84 12.54
CA PHE A 326 10.32 11.29 12.61
C PHE A 326 9.10 11.73 13.41
N VAL A 327 9.31 12.62 14.37
CA VAL A 327 8.23 13.28 15.11
C VAL A 327 8.24 14.74 14.71
N LEU A 328 7.30 15.11 13.84
CA LEU A 328 7.27 16.42 13.20
C LEU A 328 6.25 17.32 13.93
N PRO A 329 6.67 18.39 14.61
CA PRO A 329 5.73 19.33 15.23
C PRO A 329 4.89 20.01 14.16
N LEU A 330 3.59 20.15 14.44
CA LEU A 330 2.68 20.87 13.55
C LEU A 330 2.87 22.39 13.71
N ARG A 331 3.03 23.07 12.59
CA ARG A 331 2.88 24.52 12.45
C ARG A 331 1.39 24.84 12.34
N ASN A 332 0.97 25.93 12.97
CA ASN A 332 -0.42 26.42 12.92
C ASN A 332 -1.49 25.44 13.43
N GLY A 333 -1.10 24.44 14.24
CA GLY A 333 -2.04 23.52 14.86
C GLY A 333 -1.40 22.71 15.99
N PRO A 334 -2.21 22.11 16.88
CA PRO A 334 -1.69 21.35 18.01
C PRO A 334 -1.25 19.94 17.60
N GLY A 335 -0.17 19.47 18.20
CA GLY A 335 0.30 18.08 18.06
C GLY A 335 1.50 17.89 17.16
N VAL A 336 1.78 16.62 16.88
CA VAL A 336 2.90 16.15 16.08
C VAL A 336 2.42 15.12 15.06
N LEU A 337 3.02 15.15 13.87
CA LEU A 337 2.85 14.12 12.85
C LEU A 337 4.01 13.12 12.96
N VAL A 338 3.70 11.83 13.05
CA VAL A 338 4.71 10.78 13.15
C VAL A 338 4.87 10.12 11.79
N VAL A 339 6.10 10.15 11.28
CA VAL A 339 6.47 9.56 9.98
C VAL A 339 7.53 8.52 10.21
N ARG A 340 7.46 7.36 9.57
CA ARG A 340 8.43 6.28 9.68
C ARG A 340 9.16 6.07 8.36
N LEU A 341 10.47 5.91 8.43
CA LEU A 341 11.30 5.40 7.35
C LEU A 341 11.30 3.88 7.38
N THR A 342 11.08 3.25 6.23
CA THR A 342 11.04 1.79 6.07
C THR A 342 11.81 1.38 4.82
N GLY A 343 12.23 0.12 4.73
CA GLY A 343 12.96 -0.42 3.58
C GLY A 343 14.48 -0.36 3.74
N VAL A 344 15.19 -0.75 2.68
CA VAL A 344 16.66 -0.91 2.69
C VAL A 344 17.31 0.26 1.92
N ALA A 345 18.25 0.94 2.59
CA ALA A 345 19.04 2.00 1.97
C ALA A 345 19.98 1.43 0.87
N PRO A 346 20.04 2.05 -0.32
CA PRO A 346 20.90 1.55 -1.40
C PRO A 346 22.40 1.65 -1.04
N LYS A 347 23.16 0.56 -1.21
CA LYS A 347 24.61 0.48 -0.89
C LYS A 347 25.46 1.56 -1.59
N LYS A 348 25.11 1.94 -2.83
CA LYS A 348 25.78 3.03 -3.58
C LYS A 348 25.65 4.40 -2.89
N MET A 349 24.59 4.64 -2.13
CA MET A 349 24.40 5.89 -1.37
C MET A 349 25.27 5.94 -0.12
N ILE A 350 25.42 4.82 0.60
CA ILE A 350 26.23 4.72 1.82
C ILE A 350 27.68 5.13 1.52
N GLY A 351 28.23 4.72 0.37
CA GLY A 351 29.58 5.07 -0.07
C GLY A 351 29.78 6.55 -0.45
N LYS A 352 28.76 7.20 -1.04
CA LYS A 352 28.84 8.63 -1.43
C LYS A 352 28.64 9.59 -0.26
N LEU A 353 27.82 9.22 0.73
CA LEU A 353 27.52 10.04 1.91
C LEU A 353 28.63 9.98 2.98
N THR A 354 29.28 8.82 3.14
CA THR A 354 30.42 8.66 4.06
C THR A 354 31.68 9.35 3.55
N ALA A 355 31.86 9.45 2.22
CA ALA A 355 32.99 10.14 1.59
C ALA A 355 33.03 11.67 1.81
N LYS A 356 31.95 12.30 2.29
CA LYS A 356 31.87 13.76 2.47
C LYS A 356 32.28 14.27 3.85
N ASN A 357 32.44 13.41 4.86
CA ASN A 357 32.65 13.84 6.26
C ASN A 357 34.02 13.50 6.87
N GLY A 358 35.02 13.08 6.09
CA GLY A 358 36.34 12.78 6.65
C GLY A 358 37.45 12.95 5.64
N LYS A 359 38.52 13.65 6.07
CA LYS A 359 39.83 13.69 5.41
C LYS A 359 40.16 12.31 4.82
N GLN A 360 40.64 12.27 3.58
CA GLN A 360 41.45 11.14 3.15
C GLN A 360 42.60 10.97 4.14
N PRO A 361 42.82 9.73 4.60
CA PRO A 361 44.11 9.15 4.27
C PRO A 361 44.01 7.73 3.72
N ALA A 362 44.94 7.48 2.80
CA ALA A 362 45.56 6.23 2.39
C ALA A 362 44.68 5.02 2.02
N MET A 363 44.69 4.71 0.71
CA MET A 363 44.51 3.33 0.24
C MET A 363 45.49 2.40 0.98
N PRO A 364 45.03 1.29 1.57
CA PRO A 364 45.88 0.13 1.76
C PRO A 364 46.10 -0.50 0.39
N GLN A 365 47.34 -0.55 -0.09
CA GLN A 365 47.73 -1.44 -1.16
C GLN A 365 47.46 -2.89 -0.71
N ILE A 366 46.52 -3.56 -1.35
CA ILE A 366 46.31 -5.00 -1.17
C ILE A 366 46.96 -5.71 -2.37
N LYS A 367 48.01 -6.47 -2.06
CA LYS A 367 48.66 -7.41 -2.99
C LYS A 367 47.66 -8.51 -3.38
N PRO A 368 47.66 -8.98 -4.63
CA PRO A 368 46.68 -9.95 -5.10
C PRO A 368 46.91 -11.31 -4.44
N GLY A 369 45.92 -11.83 -3.72
CA GLY A 369 46.05 -13.09 -2.99
C GLY A 369 44.76 -13.54 -2.31
N MET A 370 43.85 -14.09 -3.11
CA MET A 370 43.07 -15.32 -2.84
C MET A 370 42.38 -15.49 -1.46
N ALA A 371 41.09 -15.14 -1.36
CA ALA A 371 40.06 -15.95 -0.67
C ALA A 371 38.66 -15.31 -0.79
N ILE A 372 37.66 -16.08 -1.22
CA ILE A 372 36.22 -15.78 -1.05
C ILE A 372 35.61 -16.97 -0.30
N PHE A 373 34.84 -16.70 0.76
CA PHE A 373 34.08 -17.68 1.53
C PHE A 373 32.66 -17.85 0.95
N TYR A 374 32.12 -19.06 0.97
CA TYR A 374 30.68 -19.34 0.81
C TYR A 374 30.24 -20.48 1.76
N ARG A 375 28.99 -20.39 2.25
CA ARG A 375 28.36 -21.25 3.27
C ARG A 375 27.24 -22.08 2.62
N VAL A 376 27.20 -23.39 2.88
CA VAL A 376 26.04 -24.27 2.65
C VAL A 376 25.93 -25.25 3.84
N SER A 377 24.70 -25.59 4.24
CA SER A 377 24.22 -25.96 5.58
C SER A 377 24.91 -27.12 6.35
N ASP A 378 25.05 -26.87 7.66
CA ASP A 378 25.20 -27.71 8.86
C ASP A 378 26.27 -28.80 9.04
N LEU A 379 27.24 -28.97 8.13
CA LEU A 379 28.52 -29.61 8.51
C LEU A 379 29.72 -29.00 7.76
N LEU A 380 30.59 -28.32 8.52
CA LEU A 380 31.84 -27.72 8.04
C LEU A 380 32.88 -28.78 7.67
N ARG A 381 33.28 -28.85 6.39
CA ARG A 381 34.60 -29.37 5.98
C ARG A 381 35.24 -28.50 4.91
N LEU A 382 36.48 -28.08 5.19
CA LEU A 382 37.33 -27.21 4.38
C LEU A 382 38.02 -28.03 3.28
N VAL A 383 37.71 -27.78 2.00
CA VAL A 383 38.62 -28.14 0.90
C VAL A 383 38.94 -26.88 0.12
N PRO A 384 40.15 -26.32 0.26
CA PRO A 384 40.59 -25.19 -0.54
C PRO A 384 40.42 -25.49 -2.04
N VAL A 385 39.84 -24.57 -2.81
CA VAL A 385 39.64 -24.69 -4.28
C VAL A 385 40.90 -25.17 -5.03
N PRO A 386 42.13 -24.79 -4.65
CA PRO A 386 43.34 -25.35 -5.26
C PRO A 386 43.50 -26.86 -5.03
N ILE A 387 43.11 -27.37 -3.87
CA ILE A 387 43.17 -28.80 -3.52
C ILE A 387 42.11 -29.57 -4.29
N PHE A 388 40.89 -29.05 -4.44
CA PHE A 388 39.87 -29.68 -5.28
C PHE A 388 40.27 -29.69 -6.76
N ALA A 389 40.84 -28.60 -7.28
CA ALA A 389 41.35 -28.54 -8.65
C ALA A 389 42.50 -29.53 -8.87
N LEU A 390 43.40 -29.68 -7.90
CA LEU A 390 44.48 -30.67 -7.93
C LEU A 390 43.92 -32.09 -7.88
N PHE A 391 42.95 -32.36 -7.00
CA PHE A 391 42.31 -33.68 -6.88
C PHE A 391 41.50 -34.03 -8.13
N TYR A 392 40.81 -33.06 -8.72
CA TYR A 392 40.11 -33.21 -9.99
C TYR A 392 41.07 -33.49 -11.13
N ALA A 393 42.18 -32.76 -11.25
CA ALA A 393 43.21 -33.01 -12.26
C ALA A 393 43.85 -34.40 -12.10
N VAL A 394 44.15 -34.84 -10.88
CA VAL A 394 44.72 -36.17 -10.61
C VAL A 394 43.70 -37.28 -10.90
N LEU A 395 42.44 -37.10 -10.48
CA LEU A 395 41.37 -38.08 -10.69
C LEU A 395 41.02 -38.22 -12.17
N THR A 396 40.90 -37.11 -12.90
CA THR A 396 40.64 -37.13 -14.34
C THR A 396 41.81 -37.74 -15.12
N HIS A 397 43.06 -37.49 -14.73
CA HIS A 397 44.22 -38.12 -15.33
C HIS A 397 44.21 -39.65 -15.16
N HIS A 398 43.89 -40.15 -13.96
CA HIS A 398 43.79 -41.59 -13.71
C HIS A 398 42.59 -42.24 -14.41
N LEU A 399 41.43 -41.58 -14.44
CA LEU A 399 40.24 -42.08 -15.13
C LEU A 399 40.42 -42.10 -16.65
N TRP A 400 41.10 -41.10 -17.23
CA TRP A 400 41.43 -41.07 -18.66
C TRP A 400 42.44 -42.17 -19.02
N GLY A 401 43.41 -42.44 -18.15
CA GLY A 401 44.34 -43.58 -18.29
C GLY A 401 43.63 -44.94 -18.21
N ALA A 402 42.66 -45.09 -17.31
CA ALA A 402 41.84 -46.30 -17.21
C ALA A 402 40.88 -46.47 -18.40
N LEU A 403 40.37 -45.38 -18.98
CA LEU A 403 39.48 -45.42 -20.16
C LEU A 403 40.15 -45.98 -21.42
N ASN A 404 41.48 -45.85 -21.49
CA ASN A 404 42.30 -46.33 -22.59
C ASN A 404 42.70 -47.81 -22.45
N SER A 405 42.51 -48.43 -21.29
CA SER A 405 42.84 -49.84 -21.03
C SER A 405 41.62 -50.74 -20.74
N MET A 406 40.40 -50.20 -20.78
CA MET A 406 39.15 -50.94 -20.52
C MET A 406 38.45 -51.35 -21.82
N GLU A 407 38.23 -52.66 -22.00
CA GLU A 407 37.53 -53.24 -23.16
C GLU A 407 36.00 -53.41 -22.94
N ASP A 408 35.51 -53.37 -21.69
CA ASP A 408 34.09 -53.58 -21.36
C ASP A 408 33.23 -52.30 -21.41
N GLY A 409 32.22 -52.30 -22.28
CA GLY A 409 31.40 -51.13 -22.63
C GLY A 409 30.65 -50.47 -21.46
N LEU A 410 30.07 -51.25 -20.54
CA LEU A 410 29.23 -50.71 -19.46
C LEU A 410 30.05 -49.93 -18.40
N ARG A 411 31.29 -50.36 -18.12
CA ARG A 411 32.19 -49.65 -17.21
C ARG A 411 32.76 -48.40 -17.87
N ARG A 412 32.98 -48.45 -19.18
CA ARG A 412 33.47 -47.31 -19.96
C ARG A 412 32.44 -46.18 -20.01
N GLU A 413 31.17 -46.50 -20.20
CA GLU A 413 30.07 -45.51 -20.15
C GLU A 413 29.93 -44.87 -18.77
N LEU A 414 30.08 -45.64 -17.68
CA LEU A 414 30.04 -45.10 -16.32
C LEU A 414 31.20 -44.12 -16.06
N VAL A 415 32.40 -44.43 -16.56
CA VAL A 415 33.56 -43.54 -16.43
C VAL A 415 33.38 -42.26 -17.27
N VAL A 416 32.82 -42.36 -18.49
CA VAL A 416 32.47 -41.18 -19.30
C VAL A 416 31.41 -40.33 -18.61
N LEU A 417 30.38 -40.95 -18.03
CA LEU A 417 29.35 -40.25 -17.28
C LEU A 417 29.94 -39.49 -16.09
N ILE A 418 30.84 -40.10 -15.33
CA ILE A 418 31.56 -39.45 -14.22
C ILE A 418 32.41 -38.28 -14.73
N LEU A 419 33.10 -38.44 -15.86
CA LEU A 419 33.91 -37.40 -16.49
C LEU A 419 33.09 -36.22 -17.04
N VAL A 420 31.83 -36.42 -17.42
CA VAL A 420 30.92 -35.35 -17.89
C VAL A 420 30.18 -34.69 -16.72
N ILE A 421 29.78 -35.47 -15.72
CA ILE A 421 29.06 -34.97 -14.55
C ILE A 421 29.97 -34.16 -13.63
N LEU A 422 31.24 -34.53 -13.43
CA LEU A 422 32.15 -33.78 -12.56
C LEU A 422 32.39 -32.31 -12.99
N PRO A 423 32.62 -31.98 -14.28
CA PRO A 423 32.66 -30.59 -14.73
C PRO A 423 31.31 -29.89 -14.62
N ALA A 424 30.20 -30.57 -14.90
CA ALA A 424 28.85 -30.02 -14.67
C ALA A 424 28.60 -29.73 -13.18
N PHE A 425 29.11 -30.57 -12.28
CA PHE A 425 29.07 -30.39 -10.83
C PHE A 425 29.96 -29.24 -10.38
N TYR A 426 31.17 -29.11 -10.94
CA TYR A 426 32.07 -27.97 -10.69
C TYR A 426 31.45 -26.65 -11.15
N VAL A 427 30.75 -26.64 -12.29
CA VAL A 427 30.02 -25.46 -12.79
C VAL A 427 28.76 -25.20 -11.95
N ALA A 428 28.00 -26.23 -11.56
CA ALA A 428 26.80 -26.10 -10.72
C ALA A 428 27.11 -25.67 -9.27
N VAL A 429 28.30 -25.94 -8.76
CA VAL A 429 28.78 -25.47 -7.45
C VAL A 429 29.34 -24.03 -7.54
N LYS A 430 29.85 -23.62 -8.71
CA LYS A 430 30.44 -22.29 -8.92
C LYS A 430 29.44 -21.26 -9.46
N VAL A 431 28.33 -21.71 -10.03
CA VAL A 431 27.27 -20.88 -10.61
C VAL A 431 25.96 -21.41 -10.06
N ASP A 432 25.11 -20.54 -9.50
CA ASP A 432 23.76 -20.86 -9.02
C ASP A 432 22.90 -21.46 -10.17
N HIS A 433 23.07 -22.76 -10.44
CA HIS A 433 22.44 -23.46 -11.55
C HIS A 433 21.18 -24.19 -11.07
N PRO A 434 20.08 -24.20 -11.84
CA PRO A 434 18.80 -24.85 -11.47
C PRO A 434 18.83 -26.37 -11.22
N PHE A 435 19.95 -27.06 -11.48
CA PHE A 435 20.08 -28.52 -11.21
C PHE A 435 20.40 -28.82 -9.73
N SER A 436 20.73 -27.80 -8.92
CA SER A 436 21.00 -27.94 -7.49
C SER A 436 19.79 -28.41 -6.68
N ALA A 437 18.56 -28.22 -7.20
CA ALA A 437 17.33 -28.69 -6.59
C ALA A 437 17.10 -30.21 -6.69
N LEU A 438 17.71 -30.89 -7.68
CA LEU A 438 17.53 -32.33 -7.92
C LEU A 438 18.22 -33.23 -6.88
N PHE A 439 19.06 -32.66 -6.02
CA PHE A 439 19.84 -33.38 -5.01
C PHE A 439 19.50 -32.96 -3.57
N GLN A 440 18.39 -32.25 -3.36
CA GLN A 440 17.90 -31.98 -2.00
C GLN A 440 17.15 -33.20 -1.46
N PRO A 441 17.43 -33.67 -0.23
CA PRO A 441 16.70 -34.79 0.36
C PRO A 441 15.22 -34.43 0.57
N PRO A 442 14.29 -35.42 0.60
CA PRO A 442 12.88 -35.13 0.75
C PRO A 442 12.62 -34.49 2.11
N VAL A 443 11.97 -33.33 2.09
CA VAL A 443 11.63 -32.57 3.29
C VAL A 443 10.36 -33.17 3.90
N PHE A 444 10.49 -33.68 5.13
CA PHE A 444 9.35 -33.89 6.02
C PHE A 444 8.84 -32.53 6.49
N GLU A 445 7.55 -32.26 6.30
CA GLU A 445 6.88 -31.02 6.71
C GLU A 445 6.93 -30.81 8.23
N PRO A 446 7.21 -29.57 8.66
CA PRO A 446 6.61 -29.03 9.86
C PRO A 446 5.84 -27.72 9.56
N GLU A 447 4.76 -27.52 10.30
CA GLU A 447 3.80 -26.42 10.22
C GLU A 447 4.43 -25.01 10.39
N VAL A 448 4.17 -24.16 9.39
CA VAL A 448 4.00 -22.67 9.35
C VAL A 448 4.92 -21.76 10.18
N ASP A 449 5.72 -20.93 9.49
CA ASP A 449 5.86 -19.49 9.79
C ASP A 449 6.26 -18.68 8.53
N ASP A 450 5.49 -17.63 8.23
CA ASP A 450 5.54 -16.80 7.01
C ASP A 450 6.63 -15.72 7.14
N THR A 451 7.89 -16.04 6.86
CA THR A 451 8.91 -15.07 6.41
C THR A 451 10.16 -15.80 5.92
N ASP A 452 10.38 -15.87 4.61
CA ASP A 452 11.59 -15.34 3.95
C ASP A 452 11.62 -15.75 2.46
N TYR A 453 11.67 -14.76 1.56
CA TYR A 453 12.07 -14.96 0.17
C TYR A 453 13.04 -13.85 -0.23
N GLY A 454 14.29 -14.25 -0.51
CA GLY A 454 15.14 -13.66 -1.56
C GLY A 454 16.06 -12.50 -1.17
N SER A 455 17.37 -12.75 -1.20
CA SER A 455 18.40 -11.72 -1.13
C SER A 455 18.49 -10.87 -2.42
N PRO A 456 18.90 -9.57 -2.37
CA PRO A 456 18.61 -8.59 -3.41
C PRO A 456 19.83 -8.15 -4.25
N THR A 457 19.64 -8.07 -5.57
CA THR A 457 20.42 -7.19 -6.45
C THR A 457 19.91 -5.74 -6.34
N ALA A 458 20.60 -4.95 -5.52
CA ALA A 458 20.80 -3.49 -5.60
C ALA A 458 19.72 -2.60 -6.28
N SER A 459 18.51 -2.54 -5.73
CA SER A 459 17.61 -1.38 -5.86
C SER A 459 17.12 -0.99 -4.47
N GLY A 460 17.36 0.25 -4.04
CA GLY A 460 16.95 0.70 -2.70
C GLY A 460 15.43 0.80 -2.60
N THR A 461 14.85 0.30 -1.52
CA THR A 461 13.39 0.22 -1.31
C THR A 461 12.88 1.22 -0.28
N LEU A 462 13.63 2.29 -0.02
CA LEU A 462 13.30 3.25 1.04
C LEU A 462 11.95 3.95 0.79
N LYS A 463 11.07 3.88 1.78
CA LYS A 463 9.73 4.46 1.76
C LYS A 463 9.45 5.20 3.07
N LEU A 464 8.75 6.33 2.98
CA LEU A 464 8.18 7.03 4.14
C LEU A 464 6.73 6.58 4.35
N ILE A 465 6.31 6.52 5.62
CA ILE A 465 4.93 6.19 6.00
C ILE A 465 4.51 7.17 7.08
N VAL A 466 3.45 7.94 6.88
CA VAL A 466 2.85 8.69 7.98
C VAL A 466 2.06 7.70 8.82
N THR A 467 2.55 7.37 10.02
CA THR A 467 2.00 6.31 10.85
C THR A 467 0.84 6.82 11.71
N GLU A 468 1.02 7.98 12.35
CA GLU A 468 0.02 8.51 13.29
C GLU A 468 0.10 10.02 13.44
N TYR A 469 -0.98 10.59 13.96
CA TYR A 469 -1.03 11.94 14.49
C TYR A 469 -1.20 11.84 16.01
N ARG A 470 -0.36 12.55 16.75
CA ARG A 470 -0.45 12.64 18.21
C ARG A 470 -0.81 14.06 18.61
N PHE A 471 -1.94 14.21 19.29
CA PHE A 471 -2.31 15.48 19.87
C PHE A 471 -1.39 15.81 21.06
N VAL A 472 -0.87 17.03 21.09
CA VAL A 472 -0.05 17.56 22.18
C VAL A 472 -0.66 18.91 22.58
N PRO A 473 -1.23 19.02 23.80
CA PRO A 473 -1.75 20.30 24.29
C PRO A 473 -0.60 21.31 24.44
N GLY A 474 -0.76 22.54 23.94
CA GLY A 474 0.11 23.67 24.30
C GLY A 474 1.30 24.02 23.39
N ALA A 475 1.48 23.40 22.22
CA ALA A 475 2.53 23.79 21.28
C ALA A 475 2.10 24.99 20.40
N GLN A 476 2.26 26.22 20.89
CA GLN A 476 2.27 27.42 20.04
C GLN A 476 3.69 28.01 19.96
N SER A 477 4.19 28.10 18.72
CA SER A 477 5.24 29.01 18.20
C SER A 477 6.31 29.52 19.19
N THR A 478 7.49 28.91 19.18
CA THR A 478 8.71 29.66 19.50
C THR A 478 9.02 30.61 18.34
N ASN A 479 8.47 31.82 18.39
CA ASN A 479 9.07 32.96 17.71
C ASN A 479 10.33 33.36 18.48
N ASN A 480 11.49 33.37 17.81
CA ASN A 480 12.57 34.28 18.15
C ASN A 480 13.19 34.86 16.87
N ALA A 481 13.24 36.18 16.86
CA ALA A 481 13.77 37.12 15.87
C ALA A 481 15.26 36.84 15.54
N ASN A 482 15.82 37.18 14.37
CA ASN A 482 15.87 38.48 13.69
C ASN A 482 16.35 38.30 12.24
N GLY A 483 15.83 39.11 11.31
CA GLY A 483 16.39 39.22 9.96
C GLY A 483 15.39 39.73 8.93
N SER A 484 15.01 41.01 9.05
CA SER A 484 14.24 41.72 8.04
C SER A 484 14.98 41.76 6.71
N VAL A 485 14.42 41.18 5.64
CA VAL A 485 14.71 41.62 4.26
C VAL A 485 13.41 41.66 3.47
N SER A 486 13.14 42.85 2.97
CA SER A 486 11.99 43.26 2.19
C SER A 486 11.80 42.44 0.91
N ARG A 487 10.53 42.17 0.59
CA ARG A 487 10.05 41.58 -0.66
C ARG A 487 10.28 42.58 -1.82
N PRO A 488 11.02 42.23 -2.89
CA PRO A 488 10.84 42.89 -4.19
C PRO A 488 9.71 42.16 -4.93
N GLY A 489 8.83 42.94 -5.57
CA GLY A 489 7.61 42.46 -6.20
C GLY A 489 7.84 41.34 -7.23
N ALA A 490 7.01 40.30 -7.14
CA ALA A 490 6.79 39.37 -8.23
C ALA A 490 5.80 40.01 -9.23
N PRO A 491 6.06 39.94 -10.54
CA PRO A 491 5.21 40.51 -11.56
C PRO A 491 3.82 39.85 -11.58
N GLN A 492 2.79 40.68 -11.73
CA GLN A 492 1.41 40.26 -11.94
C GLN A 492 1.33 39.32 -13.15
N ALA A 493 0.85 38.10 -12.92
CA ALA A 493 0.36 37.25 -13.99
C ALA A 493 -0.93 37.87 -14.56
N PRO A 494 -1.07 37.98 -15.90
CA PRO A 494 -2.25 38.57 -16.53
C PRO A 494 -3.48 37.68 -16.29
N LYS A 495 -4.63 38.34 -16.05
CA LYS A 495 -5.95 37.72 -15.93
C LYS A 495 -6.22 36.79 -17.12
N PRO A 496 -6.70 35.55 -16.92
CA PRO A 496 -7.24 34.78 -18.02
C PRO A 496 -8.60 35.39 -18.41
N ALA A 497 -8.64 35.89 -19.65
CA ALA A 497 -9.88 36.13 -20.36
C ALA A 497 -10.62 34.80 -20.55
N SER A 498 -11.95 34.89 -20.52
CA SER A 498 -12.88 33.84 -20.89
C SER A 498 -12.47 33.17 -22.21
N GLY A 499 -12.06 31.91 -22.13
CA GLY A 499 -11.74 31.06 -23.26
C GLY A 499 -11.70 29.62 -22.78
N SER A 500 -12.62 28.81 -23.31
CA SER A 500 -12.75 27.38 -23.09
C SER A 500 -11.43 26.62 -23.23
N ALA A 501 -11.06 25.86 -22.19
CA ALA A 501 -9.95 24.89 -22.19
C ALA A 501 -10.49 23.50 -21.77
N PRO A 502 -9.81 22.41 -22.18
CA PRO A 502 -10.44 21.16 -22.62
C PRO A 502 -10.81 20.22 -21.47
N SER A 503 -11.77 19.33 -21.76
CA SER A 503 -12.31 18.33 -20.86
C SER A 503 -11.23 17.39 -20.32
N HIS A 504 -10.97 17.47 -19.01
CA HIS A 504 -10.19 16.47 -18.29
C HIS A 504 -10.88 15.09 -18.36
N SER A 505 -10.11 14.03 -18.61
CA SER A 505 -10.60 12.65 -18.47
C SER A 505 -10.78 12.33 -16.98
N VAL A 506 -12.03 12.45 -16.54
CA VAL A 506 -12.48 12.04 -15.22
C VAL A 506 -12.27 10.53 -15.07
N THR A 507 -11.55 10.10 -14.04
CA THR A 507 -11.39 8.65 -13.74
C THR A 507 -12.75 8.01 -13.46
N ALA A 508 -12.91 6.70 -13.67
CA ALA A 508 -14.20 6.04 -13.45
C ALA A 508 -14.74 6.27 -12.02
N LEU A 509 -13.90 6.37 -10.99
CA LEU A 509 -14.34 6.71 -9.63
C LEU A 509 -14.77 8.17 -9.45
N GLU A 510 -14.10 9.11 -10.13
CA GLU A 510 -14.54 10.52 -10.16
C GLU A 510 -15.80 10.73 -11.02
N ALA A 511 -16.10 9.81 -11.95
CA ALA A 511 -17.24 9.87 -12.86
C ALA A 511 -18.48 9.10 -12.37
N THR A 512 -18.30 7.96 -11.68
CA THR A 512 -19.41 7.05 -11.30
C THR A 512 -19.57 6.87 -9.79
N GLY A 513 -18.59 7.27 -8.97
CA GLY A 513 -18.64 7.10 -7.51
C GLY A 513 -18.57 5.64 -7.03
N SER A 514 -18.25 4.68 -7.90
CA SER A 514 -18.19 3.25 -7.58
C SER A 514 -16.96 2.56 -8.17
N VAL A 515 -16.39 1.60 -7.46
CA VAL A 515 -15.28 0.75 -7.94
C VAL A 515 -15.75 -0.06 -9.15
N PRO A 516 -15.00 -0.11 -10.28
CA PRO A 516 -15.41 -0.89 -11.44
C PRO A 516 -15.54 -2.38 -11.12
N MET A 517 -16.57 -3.03 -11.67
CA MET A 517 -16.92 -4.42 -11.37
C MET A 517 -15.76 -5.39 -11.59
N ARG A 518 -14.92 -5.15 -12.60
CA ARG A 518 -13.72 -5.97 -12.88
C ARG A 518 -12.73 -6.05 -11.69
N PHE A 519 -12.61 -4.98 -10.91
CA PHE A 519 -11.79 -4.97 -9.70
C PHE A 519 -12.46 -5.72 -8.56
N ILE A 520 -13.79 -5.56 -8.41
CA ILE A 520 -14.58 -6.29 -7.40
C ILE A 520 -14.49 -7.79 -7.65
N LEU A 521 -14.65 -8.23 -8.90
CA LEU A 521 -14.54 -9.63 -9.30
C LEU A 521 -13.14 -10.19 -9.05
N ALA A 522 -12.09 -9.43 -9.36
CA ALA A 522 -10.70 -9.87 -9.13
C ALA A 522 -10.38 -10.06 -7.64
N GLU A 523 -11.03 -9.30 -6.76
CA GLU A 523 -10.92 -9.45 -5.30
C GLU A 523 -12.06 -10.31 -4.71
N LYS A 524 -12.71 -11.15 -5.55
CA LYS A 524 -13.73 -12.13 -5.14
C LYS A 524 -14.91 -11.51 -4.36
N GLY A 525 -15.27 -10.27 -4.67
CA GLY A 525 -16.36 -9.53 -4.02
C GLY A 525 -15.92 -8.68 -2.82
N ASP A 526 -14.64 -8.66 -2.46
CA ASP A 526 -14.11 -7.78 -1.40
C ASP A 526 -13.97 -6.34 -1.93
N GLU A 527 -15.00 -5.52 -1.68
CA GLU A 527 -15.05 -4.12 -2.16
C GLU A 527 -13.92 -3.25 -1.58
N ALA A 528 -13.45 -3.53 -0.37
CA ALA A 528 -12.40 -2.73 0.26
C ALA A 528 -11.04 -2.96 -0.42
N LYS A 529 -10.70 -4.23 -0.68
CA LYS A 529 -9.50 -4.58 -1.46
C LYS A 529 -9.62 -4.15 -2.92
N ALA A 530 -10.81 -4.26 -3.50
CA ALA A 530 -11.06 -3.80 -4.86
C ALA A 530 -10.82 -2.29 -4.99
N LEU A 531 -11.28 -1.51 -4.00
CA LEU A 531 -11.02 -0.07 -3.92
C LEU A 531 -9.53 0.22 -3.75
N GLU A 532 -8.82 -0.51 -2.88
CA GLU A 532 -7.38 -0.36 -2.71
C GLU A 532 -6.63 -0.59 -4.03
N ARG A 533 -6.85 -1.72 -4.69
CA ARG A 533 -6.23 -2.06 -5.96
C ARG A 533 -6.60 -1.08 -7.08
N TYR A 534 -7.84 -0.60 -7.09
CA TYR A 534 -8.28 0.42 -8.04
C TYR A 534 -7.57 1.76 -7.82
N ASN A 535 -7.40 2.18 -6.56
CA ASN A 535 -6.64 3.39 -6.23
C ASN A 535 -5.16 3.25 -6.61
N GLU A 536 -4.54 2.10 -6.34
CA GLU A 536 -3.16 1.82 -6.77
C GLU A 536 -3.02 1.89 -8.30
N THR A 537 -4.01 1.39 -9.02
CA THR A 537 -4.02 1.43 -10.49
C THR A 537 -4.19 2.85 -11.01
N THR A 538 -5.08 3.64 -10.40
CA THR A 538 -5.31 5.03 -10.78
C THR A 538 -4.06 5.89 -10.55
N GLU A 539 -3.38 5.69 -9.41
CA GLU A 539 -2.12 6.37 -9.13
C GLU A 539 -1.01 5.94 -10.09
N TRP A 540 -0.89 4.64 -10.39
CA TRP A 540 0.05 4.15 -11.38
C TRP A 540 -0.20 4.75 -12.78
N ARG A 541 -1.46 4.84 -13.22
CA ARG A 541 -1.82 5.49 -14.49
C ARG A 541 -1.34 6.94 -14.53
N ARG A 542 -1.49 7.66 -13.41
CA ARG A 542 -1.04 9.05 -13.26
C ARG A 542 0.48 9.17 -13.26
N GLU A 543 1.19 8.27 -12.59
CA GLU A 543 2.66 8.28 -12.50
C GLU A 543 3.34 7.93 -13.83
N GLU A 544 2.82 6.92 -14.55
CA GLU A 544 3.37 6.48 -15.85
C GLU A 544 2.78 7.23 -17.05
N GLY A 545 1.82 8.13 -16.82
CA GLY A 545 1.18 8.92 -17.89
C GLY A 545 0.33 8.09 -18.86
N VAL A 546 -0.25 6.99 -18.39
CA VAL A 546 -0.94 5.97 -19.21
C VAL A 546 -2.07 6.56 -20.05
N ASP A 547 -2.83 7.50 -19.48
CA ASP A 547 -3.98 8.12 -20.16
C ASP A 547 -3.59 8.92 -21.42
N ARG A 548 -2.32 9.29 -21.57
CA ARG A 548 -1.82 10.09 -22.71
C ARG A 548 -1.08 9.25 -23.75
N LEU A 549 -0.97 7.94 -23.57
CA LEU A 549 -0.17 7.06 -24.46
C LEU A 549 -0.66 7.04 -25.91
N LEU A 550 -1.95 7.32 -26.16
CA LEU A 550 -2.54 7.39 -27.49
C LEU A 550 -2.47 8.80 -28.11
N GLU A 551 -2.03 9.79 -27.35
CA GLU A 551 -1.92 11.20 -27.76
C GLU A 551 -0.45 11.64 -27.92
N GLU A 552 0.47 10.93 -27.28
CA GLU A 552 1.91 11.23 -27.32
C GLU A 552 2.63 10.43 -28.43
N PRO A 553 3.60 11.04 -29.14
CA PRO A 553 4.37 10.35 -30.17
C PRO A 553 5.03 9.06 -29.68
N SER A 554 4.84 7.98 -30.44
CA SER A 554 5.55 6.70 -30.30
C SER A 554 6.45 6.46 -31.52
N PRO A 555 7.62 7.13 -31.61
CA PRO A 555 8.50 7.08 -32.77
C PRO A 555 9.07 5.68 -33.04
N HIS A 556 9.05 4.80 -32.02
CA HIS A 556 9.56 3.43 -32.09
C HIS A 556 8.53 2.43 -32.61
N PHE A 557 7.27 2.83 -32.83
CA PHE A 557 6.20 1.92 -33.22
C PHE A 557 6.54 1.09 -34.48
N LYS A 558 6.89 1.73 -35.60
CA LYS A 558 7.16 1.03 -36.87
C LYS A 558 8.29 0.01 -36.75
N ILE A 559 9.42 0.41 -36.18
CA ILE A 559 10.57 -0.49 -36.02
C ILE A 559 10.28 -1.66 -35.08
N ILE A 560 9.45 -1.45 -34.05
CA ILE A 560 8.99 -2.53 -33.18
C ILE A 560 8.08 -3.48 -33.97
N LYS A 561 7.11 -2.98 -34.74
CA LYS A 561 6.21 -3.82 -35.55
C LYS A 561 6.94 -4.64 -36.61
N GLU A 562 7.98 -4.08 -37.23
CA GLU A 562 8.83 -4.78 -38.20
C GLU A 562 9.67 -5.90 -37.58
N ASN A 563 10.11 -5.73 -36.33
CA ASN A 563 11.05 -6.64 -35.68
C ASN A 563 10.43 -7.51 -34.57
N TYR A 564 9.18 -7.26 -34.21
CA TYR A 564 8.43 -8.03 -33.24
C TYR A 564 7.00 -8.26 -33.73
N PRO A 565 6.71 -9.42 -34.36
CA PRO A 565 5.39 -9.67 -34.94
C PRO A 565 4.32 -9.84 -33.86
N HIS A 566 3.43 -8.87 -33.77
CA HIS A 566 2.24 -8.89 -32.94
C HIS A 566 1.15 -8.04 -33.58
N TYR A 567 -0.14 -8.37 -33.45
CA TYR A 567 -1.22 -7.64 -34.12
C TYR A 567 -2.60 -7.98 -33.54
N TYR A 568 -3.55 -7.05 -33.64
CA TYR A 568 -4.97 -7.35 -33.41
C TYR A 568 -5.60 -7.92 -34.66
N HIS A 569 -6.46 -8.93 -34.51
CA HIS A 569 -7.09 -9.56 -35.66
C HIS A 569 -8.50 -10.04 -35.38
N LYS A 570 -9.48 -9.21 -35.76
CA LYS A 570 -10.90 -9.56 -35.71
C LYS A 570 -11.32 -10.02 -34.30
N ARG A 571 -12.38 -10.84 -34.22
CA ARG A 571 -13.05 -11.17 -32.96
C ARG A 571 -13.32 -12.66 -32.78
N GLY A 572 -13.39 -13.09 -31.52
CA GLY A 572 -13.87 -14.39 -31.06
C GLY A 572 -15.39 -14.53 -31.22
N LYS A 573 -15.89 -15.74 -30.94
CA LYS A 573 -17.31 -16.09 -31.10
C LYS A 573 -18.25 -15.32 -30.18
N ASN A 574 -17.78 -14.84 -29.03
CA ASN A 574 -18.58 -13.98 -28.15
C ASN A 574 -18.21 -12.49 -28.34
N GLY A 575 -17.53 -12.16 -29.44
CA GLY A 575 -17.10 -10.81 -29.81
C GLY A 575 -15.85 -10.33 -29.09
N GLU A 576 -15.10 -11.21 -28.42
CA GLU A 576 -13.83 -10.84 -27.77
C GLU A 576 -12.82 -10.36 -28.80
N PRO A 577 -12.10 -9.25 -28.62
CA PRO A 577 -10.99 -8.90 -29.50
C PRO A 577 -9.89 -9.98 -29.40
N VAL A 578 -9.30 -10.34 -30.55
CA VAL A 578 -8.22 -11.34 -30.60
C VAL A 578 -6.89 -10.65 -30.89
N TYR A 579 -5.90 -10.95 -30.04
CA TYR A 579 -4.53 -10.48 -30.17
C TYR A 579 -3.61 -11.65 -30.48
N TYR A 580 -2.77 -11.50 -31.50
CA TYR A 580 -1.75 -12.47 -31.90
C TYR A 580 -0.36 -11.92 -31.60
N GLU A 581 0.52 -12.74 -31.03
CA GLU A 581 1.89 -12.37 -30.68
C GLU A 581 2.84 -13.53 -31.00
N LYS A 582 4.00 -13.24 -31.61
CA LYS A 582 4.99 -14.24 -32.00
C LYS A 582 6.34 -13.98 -31.32
N PRO A 583 6.45 -14.20 -30.00
CA PRO A 583 7.68 -13.98 -29.24
C PRO A 583 8.90 -14.70 -29.83
N GLY A 584 8.76 -15.90 -30.40
CA GLY A 584 9.88 -16.63 -31.01
C GLY A 584 10.42 -16.04 -32.31
N LYS A 585 9.78 -15.00 -32.86
CA LYS A 585 10.19 -14.31 -34.08
C LYS A 585 10.72 -12.90 -33.82
N ILE A 586 10.91 -12.53 -32.55
CA ILE A 586 11.46 -11.23 -32.19
C ILE A 586 12.93 -11.09 -32.62
N ASN A 587 13.27 -10.01 -33.30
CA ASN A 587 14.63 -9.67 -33.66
C ASN A 587 15.23 -8.68 -32.64
N LEU A 588 15.54 -9.18 -31.44
CA LEU A 588 16.14 -8.38 -30.36
C LEU A 588 17.44 -7.69 -30.79
N LYS A 589 18.20 -8.29 -31.71
CA LYS A 589 19.45 -7.72 -32.22
C LYS A 589 19.17 -6.45 -33.03
N ALA A 590 18.19 -6.46 -33.92
CA ALA A 590 17.82 -5.29 -34.71
C ALA A 590 17.26 -4.17 -33.83
N LEU A 591 16.40 -4.50 -32.86
CA LEU A 591 15.87 -3.55 -31.89
C LEU A 591 16.99 -2.86 -31.10
N LYS A 592 17.93 -3.64 -30.56
CA LYS A 592 19.10 -3.11 -29.84
C LYS A 592 20.00 -2.26 -30.73
N ASN A 593 20.25 -2.69 -31.97
CA ASN A 593 21.06 -1.93 -32.91
C ASN A 593 20.43 -0.58 -33.28
N ALA A 594 19.11 -0.48 -33.22
CA ALA A 594 18.38 0.78 -33.39
C ALA A 594 18.26 1.59 -32.08
N GLY A 595 18.90 1.16 -31.00
CA GLY A 595 18.95 1.87 -29.73
C GLY A 595 17.75 1.63 -28.81
N LEU A 596 16.87 0.69 -29.14
CA LEU A 596 15.69 0.40 -28.31
C LEU A 596 16.08 -0.45 -27.10
N THR A 597 15.40 -0.13 -26.00
CA THR A 597 15.53 -0.77 -24.70
C THR A 597 14.29 -1.62 -24.38
N LEU A 598 14.37 -2.35 -23.27
CA LEU A 598 13.23 -3.09 -22.74
C LEU A 598 12.07 -2.16 -22.37
N ASP A 599 12.37 -0.94 -21.92
CA ASP A 599 11.36 0.04 -21.53
C ASP A 599 10.59 0.57 -22.74
N ASP A 600 11.23 0.68 -23.91
CA ASP A 600 10.56 1.04 -25.17
C ASP A 600 9.56 -0.05 -25.60
N LEU A 601 9.92 -1.33 -25.42
CA LEU A 601 9.01 -2.45 -25.67
C LEU A 601 7.83 -2.46 -24.70
N MET A 602 8.08 -2.09 -23.43
CA MET A 602 7.02 -1.97 -22.43
C MET A 602 6.09 -0.78 -22.70
N HIS A 603 6.63 0.34 -23.17
CA HIS A 603 5.84 1.48 -23.60
C HIS A 603 4.95 1.10 -24.78
N ASN A 604 5.49 0.40 -25.79
CA ASN A 604 4.69 -0.12 -26.90
C ASN A 604 3.59 -1.08 -26.42
N TYR A 605 3.91 -1.99 -25.51
CA TYR A 605 2.94 -2.90 -24.90
C TYR A 605 1.79 -2.15 -24.21
N LEU A 606 2.08 -1.12 -23.42
CA LEU A 606 1.07 -0.30 -22.77
C LEU A 606 0.23 0.47 -23.78
N MET A 607 0.85 1.07 -24.79
CA MET A 607 0.17 1.81 -25.85
C MET A 607 -0.83 0.90 -26.59
N ILE A 608 -0.41 -0.29 -27.05
CA ILE A 608 -1.33 -1.21 -27.74
C ILE A 608 -2.42 -1.74 -26.81
N THR A 609 -2.14 -1.88 -25.51
CA THR A 609 -3.12 -2.30 -24.50
C THR A 609 -4.17 -1.20 -24.28
N GLU A 610 -3.76 0.06 -24.20
CA GLU A 610 -4.68 1.18 -24.09
C GLU A 610 -5.48 1.37 -25.38
N PHE A 611 -4.87 1.17 -26.56
CA PHE A 611 -5.60 1.18 -27.83
C PHE A 611 -6.73 0.14 -27.85
N LEU A 612 -6.46 -1.08 -27.34
CA LEU A 612 -7.48 -2.11 -27.20
C LEU A 612 -8.65 -1.64 -26.34
N TRP A 613 -8.38 -1.16 -25.12
CA TRP A 613 -9.43 -0.88 -24.15
C TRP A 613 -10.10 0.49 -24.29
N GLN A 614 -9.49 1.43 -25.03
CA GLN A 614 -10.07 2.75 -25.30
C GLN A 614 -10.71 2.84 -26.69
N VAL A 615 -10.26 2.05 -27.67
CA VAL A 615 -10.67 2.18 -29.07
C VAL A 615 -11.39 0.92 -29.56
N ILE A 616 -10.77 -0.26 -29.46
CA ILE A 616 -11.36 -1.50 -30.00
C ILE A 616 -12.52 -1.99 -29.13
N GLU A 617 -12.37 -1.95 -27.81
CA GLU A 617 -13.31 -2.50 -26.84
C GLU A 617 -13.48 -1.57 -25.64
N GLN A 618 -14.46 -0.68 -25.75
CA GLN A 618 -14.73 0.37 -24.75
C GLN A 618 -15.57 -0.13 -23.56
N ASP A 619 -16.20 -1.30 -23.65
CA ASP A 619 -16.92 -1.87 -22.51
C ASP A 619 -15.92 -2.44 -21.51
N ASP A 620 -16.02 -1.93 -20.29
CA ASP A 620 -15.08 -2.17 -19.22
C ASP A 620 -15.11 -3.61 -18.68
N ASN A 621 -16.19 -4.34 -18.94
CA ASN A 621 -16.39 -5.72 -18.49
C ASN A 621 -16.05 -6.76 -19.57
N ARG A 622 -15.65 -6.31 -20.77
CA ARG A 622 -15.29 -7.20 -21.87
C ARG A 622 -13.87 -7.74 -21.70
N LYS A 623 -13.66 -8.92 -22.28
CA LYS A 623 -12.45 -9.73 -22.16
C LYS A 623 -11.86 -9.98 -23.55
N GLY A 624 -10.54 -10.11 -23.63
CA GLY A 624 -9.81 -10.42 -24.86
C GLY A 624 -9.30 -11.86 -24.93
N ILE A 625 -9.01 -12.32 -26.14
CA ILE A 625 -8.33 -13.59 -26.41
C ILE A 625 -6.90 -13.28 -26.86
N SER A 626 -5.91 -13.91 -26.25
CA SER A 626 -4.51 -13.83 -26.67
C SER A 626 -4.04 -15.15 -27.28
N VAL A 627 -3.37 -15.07 -28.42
CA VAL A 627 -2.77 -16.21 -29.11
C VAL A 627 -1.27 -15.98 -29.22
N LEU A 628 -0.51 -16.70 -28.39
CA LEU A 628 0.94 -16.64 -28.32
C LEU A 628 1.55 -17.80 -29.11
N ASP A 629 2.17 -17.46 -30.24
CA ASP A 629 2.92 -18.40 -31.05
C ASP A 629 4.37 -18.45 -30.59
N VAL A 630 4.73 -19.53 -29.89
CA VAL A 630 6.08 -19.69 -29.34
C VAL A 630 7.02 -20.44 -30.29
N ASP A 631 6.64 -20.63 -31.55
CA ASP A 631 7.54 -21.18 -32.56
C ASP A 631 8.78 -20.30 -32.73
N GLY A 632 9.95 -20.93 -32.64
CA GLY A 632 11.25 -20.24 -32.70
C GLY A 632 11.82 -19.83 -31.35
N ILE A 633 11.08 -19.97 -30.23
CA ILE A 633 11.69 -19.78 -28.91
C ILE A 633 12.61 -20.97 -28.59
N GLY A 634 13.87 -20.70 -28.27
CA GLY A 634 14.84 -21.66 -27.75
C GLY A 634 14.88 -21.71 -26.22
N ILE A 635 15.47 -22.76 -25.65
CA ILE A 635 15.63 -22.89 -24.19
C ILE A 635 16.48 -21.75 -23.61
N SER A 636 17.48 -21.27 -24.36
CA SER A 636 18.35 -20.15 -23.95
C SER A 636 17.62 -18.82 -23.84
N ASP A 637 16.53 -18.64 -24.59
CA ASP A 637 15.73 -17.41 -24.55
C ASP A 637 14.93 -17.29 -23.24
N PHE A 638 14.80 -18.40 -22.50
CA PHE A 638 14.15 -18.46 -21.18
C PHE A 638 15.07 -18.14 -19.99
N ALA A 639 16.27 -17.59 -20.22
CA ALA A 639 17.22 -17.25 -19.17
C ALA A 639 17.68 -15.77 -19.18
N GLY A 640 16.99 -14.88 -19.93
CA GLY A 640 17.44 -13.50 -20.15
C GLY A 640 16.33 -12.45 -20.24
N GLU A 641 16.62 -11.35 -20.96
CA GLU A 641 15.77 -10.15 -21.06
C GLU A 641 14.34 -10.43 -21.58
N ALA A 642 14.14 -11.45 -22.41
CA ALA A 642 12.81 -11.84 -22.89
C ALA A 642 11.90 -12.34 -21.75
N VAL A 643 12.44 -13.10 -20.79
CA VAL A 643 11.68 -13.51 -19.60
C VAL A 643 11.41 -12.33 -18.68
N GLU A 644 12.35 -11.39 -18.60
CA GLU A 644 12.15 -10.16 -17.84
C GLU A 644 11.02 -9.30 -18.43
N TYR A 645 10.98 -9.15 -19.76
CA TYR A 645 9.87 -8.50 -20.47
C TYR A 645 8.54 -9.15 -20.14
N VAL A 646 8.42 -10.47 -20.37
CA VAL A 646 7.18 -11.22 -20.14
C VAL A 646 6.76 -11.11 -18.67
N ARG A 647 7.70 -11.18 -17.72
CA ARG A 647 7.41 -11.00 -16.30
C ARG A 647 6.89 -9.59 -15.99
N LYS A 648 7.49 -8.56 -16.59
CA LYS A 648 7.06 -7.16 -16.41
C LYS A 648 5.67 -6.93 -17.01
N ALA A 649 5.41 -7.42 -18.22
CA ALA A 649 4.11 -7.36 -18.88
C ALA A 649 3.03 -8.13 -18.09
N ALA A 650 3.31 -9.35 -17.65
CA ALA A 650 2.39 -10.15 -16.85
C ALA A 650 2.09 -9.49 -15.50
N SER A 651 3.09 -8.91 -14.83
CA SER A 651 2.91 -8.18 -13.58
C SER A 651 2.00 -6.95 -13.76
N VAL A 652 2.26 -6.14 -14.79
CA VAL A 652 1.45 -4.96 -15.12
C VAL A 652 0.02 -5.37 -15.49
N SER A 653 -0.14 -6.34 -16.38
CA SER A 653 -1.46 -6.85 -16.79
C SER A 653 -2.23 -7.40 -15.60
N GLY A 654 -1.58 -8.25 -14.81
CA GLY A 654 -2.17 -8.86 -13.63
C GLY A 654 -2.61 -7.78 -12.65
N LYS A 655 -1.75 -6.83 -12.30
CA LYS A 655 -2.06 -5.81 -11.29
C LYS A 655 -3.11 -4.79 -11.75
N HIS A 656 -2.96 -4.24 -12.95
CA HIS A 656 -3.64 -3.03 -13.41
C HIS A 656 -4.77 -3.27 -14.42
N TYR A 657 -4.83 -4.45 -15.04
CA TYR A 657 -5.88 -4.83 -16.00
C TYR A 657 -6.61 -6.10 -15.53
N PRO A 658 -7.15 -6.13 -14.29
CA PRO A 658 -7.83 -7.31 -13.76
C PRO A 658 -9.05 -7.69 -14.61
N GLU A 659 -9.35 -8.99 -14.64
CA GLU A 659 -10.53 -9.55 -15.30
C GLU A 659 -10.69 -9.18 -16.79
N ARG A 660 -9.60 -8.83 -17.49
CA ARG A 660 -9.58 -8.53 -18.93
C ARG A 660 -9.25 -9.72 -19.84
N CYS A 661 -8.83 -10.85 -19.27
CA CYS A 661 -8.45 -12.04 -20.03
C CYS A 661 -9.59 -13.07 -20.09
N ALA A 662 -9.96 -13.50 -21.30
CA ALA A 662 -10.88 -14.62 -21.54
C ALA A 662 -10.10 -15.93 -21.68
N TYR A 663 -9.17 -15.99 -22.64
CA TYR A 663 -8.35 -17.17 -22.94
C TYR A 663 -6.95 -16.77 -23.42
N ILE A 664 -5.95 -17.57 -23.06
CA ILE A 664 -4.58 -17.45 -23.54
C ILE A 664 -4.19 -18.76 -24.24
N PHE A 665 -4.13 -18.76 -25.57
CA PHE A 665 -3.66 -19.89 -26.35
C PHE A 665 -2.15 -19.80 -26.51
N VAL A 666 -1.41 -20.77 -25.99
CA VAL A 666 0.03 -20.90 -26.24
C VAL A 666 0.24 -22.04 -27.23
N ILE A 667 0.60 -21.69 -28.46
CA ILE A 667 0.58 -22.60 -29.61
C ILE A 667 1.99 -22.82 -30.17
N ASN A 668 2.15 -23.88 -30.96
CA ASN A 668 3.44 -24.33 -31.49
C ASN A 668 4.48 -24.60 -30.39
N VAL A 669 4.02 -25.05 -29.21
CA VAL A 669 4.94 -25.30 -28.09
C VAL A 669 5.95 -26.42 -28.40
N PRO A 670 7.24 -26.20 -28.12
CA PRO A 670 8.25 -27.26 -28.21
C PRO A 670 8.02 -28.34 -27.14
N SER A 671 8.56 -29.54 -27.34
CA SER A 671 8.38 -30.67 -26.41
C SER A 671 8.81 -30.35 -24.97
N TRP A 672 9.85 -29.52 -24.82
CA TRP A 672 10.38 -29.09 -23.53
C TRP A 672 9.57 -27.95 -22.87
N PHE A 673 8.62 -27.30 -23.56
CA PHE A 673 7.87 -26.15 -23.02
C PHE A 673 7.10 -26.49 -21.75
N SER A 674 6.59 -27.72 -21.64
CA SER A 674 5.90 -28.23 -20.45
C SER A 674 6.78 -28.14 -19.18
N MET A 675 8.10 -28.32 -19.31
CA MET A 675 9.06 -28.17 -18.22
C MET A 675 9.14 -26.71 -17.75
N ILE A 676 9.16 -25.76 -18.68
CA ILE A 676 9.23 -24.33 -18.37
C ILE A 676 7.90 -23.84 -17.80
N TRP A 677 6.77 -24.24 -18.39
CA TRP A 677 5.45 -23.93 -17.87
C TRP A 677 5.31 -24.37 -16.41
N ASN A 678 5.82 -25.55 -16.06
CA ASN A 678 5.81 -26.02 -14.67
C ASN A 678 6.62 -25.14 -13.71
N THR A 679 7.64 -24.43 -14.20
CA THR A 679 8.44 -23.47 -13.43
C THR A 679 7.78 -22.09 -13.34
N VAL A 680 7.18 -21.60 -14.42
CA VAL A 680 6.60 -20.23 -14.46
C VAL A 680 5.14 -20.17 -14.03
N LYS A 681 4.40 -21.28 -14.05
CA LYS A 681 2.96 -21.30 -13.69
C LYS A 681 2.69 -20.78 -12.28
N GLY A 682 3.62 -20.96 -11.34
CA GLY A 682 3.51 -20.45 -9.96
C GLY A 682 3.65 -18.93 -9.86
N MET A 683 4.12 -18.27 -10.92
CA MET A 683 4.23 -16.81 -11.02
C MET A 683 2.98 -16.17 -11.65
N VAL A 684 2.08 -16.98 -12.20
CA VAL A 684 0.81 -16.57 -12.80
C VAL A 684 -0.30 -16.84 -11.80
N ASP A 685 -1.18 -15.87 -11.58
CA ASP A 685 -2.32 -16.02 -10.68
C ASP A 685 -3.22 -17.18 -11.11
N ASP A 686 -3.90 -17.81 -10.15
CA ASP A 686 -4.65 -19.05 -10.40
C ASP A 686 -5.77 -18.87 -11.44
N VAL A 687 -6.41 -17.69 -11.48
CA VAL A 687 -7.49 -17.38 -12.43
C VAL A 687 -6.96 -17.29 -13.85
N THR A 688 -5.79 -16.66 -14.05
CA THR A 688 -5.13 -16.62 -15.36
C THR A 688 -4.61 -18.01 -15.76
N ARG A 689 -4.10 -18.80 -14.81
CA ARG A 689 -3.60 -20.17 -15.09
C ARG A 689 -4.69 -21.08 -15.66
N GLU A 690 -5.91 -20.99 -15.15
CA GLU A 690 -7.08 -21.76 -15.64
C GLU A 690 -7.49 -21.39 -17.07
N LYS A 691 -7.13 -20.19 -17.53
CA LYS A 691 -7.46 -19.66 -18.87
C LYS A 691 -6.40 -19.97 -19.92
N VAL A 692 -5.25 -20.52 -19.52
CA VAL A 692 -4.13 -20.84 -20.41
C VAL A 692 -4.32 -22.21 -21.05
N ILE A 693 -4.37 -22.24 -22.38
CA ILE A 693 -4.54 -23.44 -23.20
C ILE A 693 -3.26 -23.67 -24.00
N ILE A 694 -2.50 -24.71 -23.63
CA ILE A 694 -1.24 -25.06 -24.28
C ILE A 694 -1.51 -26.11 -25.36
N VAL A 695 -1.17 -25.79 -26.62
CA VAL A 695 -1.51 -26.63 -27.76
C VAL A 695 -0.29 -26.91 -28.64
N ARG A 696 -0.11 -28.19 -28.99
CA ARG A 696 0.96 -28.65 -29.87
C ARG A 696 0.39 -29.37 -31.10
N GLY A 697 0.91 -28.98 -32.27
CA GLY A 697 0.59 -29.60 -33.55
C GLY A 697 -0.54 -28.89 -34.28
N LYS A 698 -0.36 -28.66 -35.59
CA LYS A 698 -1.22 -27.80 -36.42
C LYS A 698 -2.72 -28.15 -36.34
N LYS A 699 -3.08 -29.43 -36.43
CA LYS A 699 -4.47 -29.88 -36.34
C LYS A 699 -5.12 -29.51 -35.00
N LYS A 700 -4.44 -29.77 -33.88
CA LYS A 700 -4.94 -29.44 -32.54
C LYS A 700 -5.02 -27.94 -32.31
N ILE A 701 -4.06 -27.18 -32.85
CA ILE A 701 -4.07 -25.70 -32.78
C ILE A 701 -5.32 -25.17 -33.47
N PHE A 702 -5.59 -25.62 -34.69
CA PHE A 702 -6.81 -25.24 -35.41
C PHE A 702 -8.08 -25.61 -34.63
N GLU A 703 -8.18 -26.86 -34.15
CA GLU A 703 -9.31 -27.32 -33.35
C GLU A 703 -9.54 -26.42 -32.13
N ALA A 704 -8.51 -26.19 -31.31
CA ALA A 704 -8.60 -25.36 -30.10
C ALA A 704 -8.96 -23.90 -30.39
N LEU A 705 -8.37 -23.29 -31.42
CA LEU A 705 -8.73 -21.91 -31.81
C LEU A 705 -10.16 -21.85 -32.36
N SER A 706 -10.56 -22.82 -33.18
CA SER A 706 -11.90 -22.88 -33.80
C SER A 706 -13.03 -23.09 -32.79
N GLU A 707 -12.74 -23.57 -31.58
CA GLU A 707 -13.71 -23.63 -30.49
C GLU A 707 -14.16 -22.24 -30.05
N ARG A 708 -13.25 -21.25 -30.05
CA ARG A 708 -13.47 -19.90 -29.50
C ARG A 708 -13.47 -18.79 -30.54
N ILE A 709 -12.86 -18.99 -31.70
CA ILE A 709 -12.74 -18.00 -32.77
C ILE A 709 -13.43 -18.56 -34.02
N PRO A 710 -14.26 -17.77 -34.74
CA PRO A 710 -14.82 -18.18 -36.03
C PRO A 710 -13.71 -18.54 -37.03
N VAL A 711 -13.89 -19.56 -37.84
CA VAL A 711 -12.86 -20.08 -38.76
C VAL A 711 -12.43 -19.01 -39.77
N GLU A 712 -13.36 -18.19 -40.21
CA GLU A 712 -13.18 -17.03 -41.08
C GLU A 712 -12.41 -15.87 -40.44
N ASN A 713 -12.27 -15.89 -39.12
CA ASN A 713 -11.48 -14.93 -38.36
C ASN A 713 -10.09 -15.47 -38.00
N ILE A 714 -9.86 -16.79 -38.09
CA ILE A 714 -8.55 -17.38 -37.82
C ILE A 714 -7.63 -17.19 -39.05
N PRO A 715 -6.39 -16.69 -38.88
CA PRO A 715 -5.40 -16.62 -39.96
C PRO A 715 -5.13 -17.98 -40.62
N VAL A 716 -4.87 -17.97 -41.93
CA VAL A 716 -4.55 -19.19 -42.72
C VAL A 716 -3.38 -19.99 -42.14
N GLU A 717 -2.40 -19.34 -41.52
CA GLU A 717 -1.26 -19.99 -40.88
C GLU A 717 -1.64 -20.90 -39.69
N TYR A 718 -2.80 -20.65 -39.08
CA TYR A 718 -3.36 -21.43 -37.98
C TYR A 718 -4.53 -22.34 -38.42
N GLY A 719 -4.72 -22.50 -39.73
CA GLY A 719 -5.71 -23.41 -40.33
C GLY A 719 -7.08 -22.78 -40.63
N GLY A 720 -7.24 -21.48 -40.39
CA GLY A 720 -8.46 -20.74 -40.75
C GLY A 720 -8.49 -20.28 -42.20
N THR A 721 -9.36 -19.31 -42.50
CA THR A 721 -9.50 -18.74 -43.85
C THR A 721 -9.28 -17.24 -43.92
N SER A 722 -8.85 -16.59 -42.83
CA SER A 722 -8.53 -15.17 -42.85
C SER A 722 -7.14 -14.90 -43.44
N ASP A 723 -7.02 -13.84 -44.21
CA ASP A 723 -5.77 -13.34 -44.82
C ASP A 723 -4.77 -12.71 -43.83
N GLY A 724 -5.13 -12.61 -42.55
CA GLY A 724 -4.28 -12.03 -41.50
C GLY A 724 -4.29 -10.50 -41.45
N LYS A 725 -5.22 -9.83 -42.15
CA LYS A 725 -5.42 -8.38 -42.06
C LYS A 725 -6.69 -8.02 -41.30
N SER A 726 -6.66 -6.90 -40.57
CA SER A 726 -7.80 -6.45 -39.78
C SER A 726 -7.96 -4.92 -39.82
N PRO A 727 -9.21 -4.41 -39.85
CA PRO A 727 -9.46 -2.98 -39.71
C PRO A 727 -8.92 -2.39 -38.41
N GLU A 728 -8.89 -3.18 -37.33
CA GLU A 728 -8.35 -2.76 -36.03
C GLU A 728 -6.85 -2.46 -36.11
N GLU A 729 -6.10 -3.30 -36.84
CA GLU A 729 -4.67 -3.12 -37.03
C GLU A 729 -4.38 -1.94 -37.97
N ASP A 730 -5.13 -1.80 -39.07
CA ASP A 730 -5.01 -0.65 -39.98
C ASP A 730 -5.29 0.67 -39.23
N LEU A 731 -6.29 0.67 -38.34
CA LEU A 731 -6.60 1.82 -37.48
C LEU A 731 -5.46 2.16 -36.52
N LEU A 732 -4.81 1.17 -35.92
CA LEU A 732 -3.66 1.39 -35.05
C LEU A 732 -2.49 2.03 -35.82
N PHE A 733 -2.17 1.52 -37.01
CA PHE A 733 -1.13 2.11 -37.87
C PHE A 733 -1.45 3.54 -38.27
N ASN A 734 -2.69 3.82 -38.66
CA ASN A 734 -3.14 5.17 -39.01
C ASN A 734 -3.07 6.13 -37.81
N LEU A 735 -3.44 5.66 -36.62
CA LEU A 735 -3.34 6.45 -35.39
C LEU A 735 -1.87 6.78 -35.07
N MET A 736 -0.98 5.78 -35.09
CA MET A 736 0.42 6.01 -34.80
C MET A 736 1.10 6.89 -35.84
N ALA A 737 0.74 6.77 -37.12
CA ALA A 737 1.21 7.68 -38.16
C ALA A 737 0.76 9.12 -37.90
N TYR A 738 -0.51 9.33 -37.52
CA TYR A 738 -1.05 10.62 -37.14
C TYR A 738 -0.32 11.23 -35.95
N VAL A 739 -0.21 10.50 -34.85
CA VAL A 739 0.37 11.02 -33.59
C VAL A 739 1.88 11.26 -33.75
N ASN A 740 2.58 10.48 -34.58
CA ASN A 740 3.99 10.68 -34.90
C ASN A 740 4.25 11.80 -35.91
N ASN A 741 3.21 12.31 -36.59
CA ASN A 741 3.32 13.25 -37.72
C ASN A 741 4.17 12.68 -38.88
N ASP A 742 3.90 11.43 -39.27
CA ASP A 742 4.54 10.81 -40.43
C ASP A 742 4.11 11.47 -41.76
N GLU A 743 4.93 11.36 -42.81
CA GLU A 743 4.64 11.97 -44.12
C GLU A 743 3.31 11.51 -44.75
N ASP A 744 2.95 10.23 -44.57
CA ASP A 744 1.72 9.62 -45.10
C ASP A 744 0.59 9.56 -44.05
N ALA A 745 0.66 10.37 -42.99
CA ALA A 745 -0.32 10.35 -41.92
C ALA A 745 -1.71 10.84 -42.38
N PRO A 746 -2.80 10.30 -41.81
CA PRO A 746 -4.14 10.87 -41.98
C PRO A 746 -4.18 12.36 -41.59
N THR A 747 -5.01 13.16 -42.27
CA THR A 747 -5.12 14.60 -41.98
C THR A 747 -5.86 14.93 -40.68
N THR A 748 -6.63 13.96 -40.16
CA THR A 748 -7.43 14.08 -38.94
C THR A 748 -7.17 12.90 -38.01
N ASN A 749 -7.37 13.09 -36.71
CA ASN A 749 -7.22 12.02 -35.74
C ASN A 749 -8.23 10.88 -36.01
N PRO A 750 -7.78 9.67 -36.37
CA PRO A 750 -8.65 8.60 -36.84
C PRO A 750 -9.52 7.99 -35.74
N ILE A 751 -9.21 8.21 -34.46
CA ILE A 751 -10.01 7.71 -33.33
C ILE A 751 -10.88 8.78 -32.69
N GLU A 752 -10.80 10.03 -33.13
CA GLU A 752 -11.49 11.15 -32.48
C GLU A 752 -13.02 10.98 -32.47
N GLU A 753 -13.61 10.52 -33.57
CA GLU A 753 -15.05 10.21 -33.60
C GLU A 753 -15.42 9.01 -32.72
N ILE A 754 -14.54 8.01 -32.62
CA ILE A 754 -14.75 6.81 -31.80
C ILE A 754 -14.74 7.18 -30.31
N LEU A 755 -13.84 8.08 -29.90
CA LEU A 755 -13.78 8.58 -28.53
C LEU A 755 -14.92 9.58 -28.21
N LYS A 756 -15.38 10.36 -29.20
CA LYS A 756 -16.54 11.27 -29.04
C LYS A 756 -17.87 10.50 -28.91
N LYS A 757 -17.99 9.34 -29.55
CA LYS A 757 -19.12 8.42 -29.41
C LYS A 757 -19.01 7.62 -28.09
N LYS A 758 -18.99 8.29 -26.93
CA LYS A 758 -19.03 7.57 -25.64
C LYS A 758 -20.35 6.79 -25.48
N PRO A 759 -20.32 5.59 -24.86
CA PRO A 759 -21.33 4.57 -25.04
C PRO A 759 -22.50 4.71 -24.07
N ILE A 760 -23.60 4.05 -24.46
CA ILE A 760 -24.87 3.90 -23.76
C ILE A 760 -24.65 3.56 -22.28
N LYS A 761 -25.24 4.39 -21.40
CA LYS A 761 -25.40 4.07 -19.98
C LYS A 761 -26.17 2.74 -19.87
N HIS A 762 -25.54 1.72 -19.30
CA HIS A 762 -26.22 0.54 -18.76
C HIS A 762 -26.38 0.70 -17.26
#